data_AF-A0A852VQY1-F1
#
_entry.id   AF-A0A852VQY1-F1
#
_cell.length_a   1.000
_cell.length_b   1.000
_cell.length_c   1.000
_cell.angle_alpha   90.00
_cell.angle_beta   90.00
_cell.angle_gamma   90.00
#
_symmetry.space_group_name_H-M   'P 1'
#
loop_
_entity.id
_entity.type
_entity.pdbx_description
1 polymer ?
#
loop_
_entity_poly.entity_id
_entity_poly.type
_entity_poly.pdbx_seq_one_letter_code
_entity_poly.pdbx_strand_id
1 'polypeptide(L)'
;MSRSASAPSTTSRPLALFGLLLVVVVVAATAFGGGAAPLELGDPGPFVRWSLPTLRAIHDGAAAVTIGALVLAAFIVPETTRTSRRRTLAHLAGGAAIIWFLAGVGGLLTNFASLAGIRLTDPNYLTQLAAFIWQLDGTRTATISALVVAVVALCAPVAESKSALGWLAAASLFALLPLALSGHSAASLDHMGGVNGLAFHILSATLWVGGLVALVVIRPSLGKHLQVTVQRYSVIAGWCFVLLVGSGLLVSWINIGALSGLASRYGVLLILKSVAAVLLGLAGWWHRHRTIAALQDTANGMAPLRGSSVAPQGSAFTRLAVGEVAVMAAAFGLGAAVGRTPTPPTSEERPETSIVYDLSGYLDPGAPDSTSWLTAWQTDWLWVTVAVIAIVVYLRWAVRLHSRGDRWPLLRTISWVLGWLVFVYFTSGGVGVYGRILFSWHMIEHMGVAMIVPLLLVPGAPITLALRALPARKDKTMGPREFILATVHSTYLRVLANPVIAASFFFFSLAIFYYSPLFELAMRTHTGHVLMMVHFLATGYMFTWVLIGTDPGPKRWSPIALLVVLFVTISFHAFFGVLITQSTELLAANFFGRLDLPWMTTPVADQRTGGAIAWGVGEVPTLVLAVTVAWQWMKTDDRESTRRDRRVDRDGDAELAAYNAQLAVLARRDEQ
;
A
#
# COMPACT_ATOMS: atom_id res chain seq x y z
N MET A 1 28.12 -37.94 8.75
CA MET A 1 29.10 -36.82 8.73
C MET A 1 28.36 -35.49 8.61
N SER A 2 28.04 -34.86 9.73
CA SER A 2 27.46 -33.51 9.78
C SER A 2 28.53 -32.49 9.42
N ARG A 3 28.51 -32.00 8.18
CA ARG A 3 29.35 -30.85 7.82
C ARG A 3 28.82 -29.64 8.59
N SER A 4 29.62 -29.13 9.53
CA SER A 4 29.33 -27.89 10.24
C SER A 4 29.04 -26.78 9.22
N ALA A 5 27.88 -26.15 9.34
CA ALA A 5 27.61 -24.92 8.63
C ALA A 5 28.68 -23.92 9.05
N SER A 6 29.48 -23.40 8.11
CA SER A 6 30.44 -22.34 8.38
C SER A 6 29.72 -21.19 9.07
N ALA A 7 30.31 -20.65 10.16
CA ALA A 7 29.74 -19.52 10.89
C ALA A 7 29.36 -18.38 9.91
N PRO A 8 28.18 -17.75 10.07
CA PRO A 8 27.74 -16.71 9.15
C PRO A 8 28.71 -15.53 9.20
N SER A 9 29.31 -15.18 8.07
CA SER A 9 30.16 -13.99 7.95
C SER A 9 29.28 -12.73 7.81
N THR A 10 29.22 -11.93 8.88
CA THR A 10 28.52 -10.65 8.91
C THR A 10 29.44 -9.53 9.35
N THR A 11 29.02 -8.27 9.16
CA THR A 11 29.71 -7.09 9.70
C THR A 11 28.71 -6.21 10.46
N SER A 12 29.02 -5.85 11.70
CA SER A 12 28.20 -4.97 12.53
C SER A 12 28.51 -3.48 12.35
N ARG A 13 29.66 -3.14 11.73
CA ARG A 13 30.14 -1.76 11.56
C ARG A 13 29.09 -0.81 10.93
N PRO A 14 28.35 -1.19 9.87
CA PRO A 14 27.34 -0.31 9.28
C PRO A 14 26.18 0.02 10.24
N LEU A 15 25.78 -0.94 11.08
CA LEU A 15 24.70 -0.76 12.04
C LEU A 15 25.13 0.19 13.17
N ALA A 16 26.35 0.02 13.69
CA ALA A 16 26.91 0.91 14.70
C ALA A 16 27.08 2.35 14.16
N LEU A 17 27.59 2.49 12.94
CA LEU A 17 27.72 3.78 12.26
C LEU A 17 26.34 4.45 12.07
N PHE A 18 25.36 3.68 11.57
CA PHE A 18 24.01 4.17 11.36
C PHE A 18 23.37 4.67 12.66
N GLY A 19 23.43 3.87 13.73
CA GLY A 19 22.87 4.24 15.03
C GLY A 19 23.55 5.47 15.64
N LEU A 20 24.89 5.52 15.62
CA LEU A 20 25.65 6.65 16.17
C LEU A 20 25.33 7.96 15.44
N LEU A 21 25.42 7.97 14.09
CA LEU A 21 25.15 9.17 13.31
C LEU A 21 23.70 9.63 13.44
N LEU A 22 22.75 8.70 13.47
CA LEU A 22 21.33 9.00 13.65
C LEU A 22 21.09 9.74 14.97
N VAL A 23 21.67 9.27 16.08
CA VAL A 23 21.53 9.90 17.40
C VAL A 23 22.24 11.26 17.46
N VAL A 24 23.47 11.35 16.94
CA VAL A 24 24.22 12.62 16.91
C VAL A 24 23.47 13.69 16.11
N VAL A 25 22.97 13.32 14.92
CA VAL A 25 22.29 14.27 14.04
C VAL A 25 20.93 14.69 14.59
N VAL A 26 20.13 13.78 15.15
CA VAL A 26 18.82 14.18 15.72
C VAL A 26 18.98 15.13 16.89
N VAL A 27 19.98 14.90 17.77
CA VAL A 27 20.25 15.79 18.91
C VAL A 27 20.69 17.16 18.42
N ALA A 28 21.67 17.23 17.50
CA ALA A 28 22.17 18.48 16.96
C ALA A 28 21.09 19.26 16.19
N ALA A 29 20.30 18.59 15.36
CA ALA A 29 19.24 19.20 14.57
C ALA A 29 18.07 19.67 15.45
N THR A 30 17.72 18.91 16.50
CA THR A 30 16.68 19.32 17.47
C THR A 30 17.12 20.57 18.24
N ALA A 31 18.39 20.63 18.62
CA ALA A 31 18.97 21.81 19.27
C ALA A 31 18.88 23.05 18.37
N PHE A 32 19.27 22.91 17.10
CA PHE A 32 19.20 23.98 16.10
C PHE A 32 17.76 24.43 15.82
N GLY A 33 16.87 23.47 15.54
CA GLY A 33 15.45 23.73 15.22
C GLY A 33 14.64 24.28 16.39
N GLY A 34 15.13 24.13 17.63
CA GLY A 34 14.39 24.54 18.82
C GLY A 34 13.31 23.54 19.25
N GLY A 35 13.29 22.32 18.69
CA GLY A 35 12.25 21.32 18.97
C GLY A 35 12.24 20.75 20.40
N ALA A 36 13.24 21.12 21.21
CA ALA A 36 13.33 20.81 22.64
C ALA A 36 13.23 22.07 23.54
N ALA A 37 12.84 23.22 22.98
CA ALA A 37 12.61 24.44 23.75
C ALA A 37 11.53 24.24 24.83
N PRO A 38 11.66 24.86 26.01
CA PRO A 38 10.62 24.84 27.04
C PRO A 38 9.27 25.32 26.51
N LEU A 39 8.18 24.68 26.94
CA LEU A 39 6.82 25.12 26.65
C LEU A 39 6.38 26.15 27.70
N GLU A 40 5.63 27.17 27.28
CA GLU A 40 5.15 28.22 28.20
C GLU A 40 4.08 27.71 29.17
N LEU A 41 3.27 26.73 28.74
CA LEU A 41 2.23 26.08 29.52
C LEU A 41 2.34 24.56 29.37
N GLY A 42 2.12 23.82 30.47
CA GLY A 42 2.11 22.36 30.45
C GLY A 42 3.44 21.70 30.08
N ASP A 43 4.58 22.22 30.55
CA ASP A 43 5.88 21.66 30.21
C ASP A 43 6.16 20.31 30.91
N PRO A 44 6.29 19.19 30.16
CA PRO A 44 6.59 17.87 30.75
C PRO A 44 8.05 17.72 31.22
N GLY A 45 8.87 18.75 31.04
CA GLY A 45 10.26 18.82 31.47
C GLY A 45 11.26 18.41 30.38
N PRO A 46 12.56 18.74 30.59
CA PRO A 46 13.58 18.62 29.54
C PRO A 46 13.80 17.19 29.08
N PHE A 47 13.69 16.21 29.98
CA PHE A 47 13.85 14.79 29.62
C PHE A 47 12.84 14.37 28.55
N VAL A 48 11.56 14.72 28.71
CA VAL A 48 10.51 14.40 27.73
C VAL A 48 10.78 15.12 26.41
N ARG A 49 11.12 16.42 26.46
CA ARG A 49 11.36 17.22 25.25
C ARG A 49 12.52 16.71 24.39
N TRP A 50 13.62 16.26 25.00
CA TRP A 50 14.77 15.71 24.28
C TRP A 50 14.59 14.25 23.87
N SER A 51 13.86 13.46 24.67
CA SER A 51 13.62 12.05 24.36
C SER A 51 12.65 11.87 23.20
N LEU A 52 11.65 12.74 23.02
CA LEU A 52 10.68 12.64 21.92
C LEU A 52 11.31 12.49 20.51
N PRO A 53 12.09 13.47 20.00
CA PRO A 53 12.68 13.35 18.67
C PRO A 53 13.75 12.24 18.63
N THR A 54 14.47 12.01 19.72
CA THR A 54 15.51 10.98 19.79
C THR A 54 14.92 9.57 19.71
N LEU A 55 13.90 9.27 20.51
CA LEU A 55 13.16 8.00 20.48
C LEU A 55 12.46 7.82 19.14
N ARG A 56 11.93 8.89 18.55
CA ARG A 56 11.35 8.82 17.20
C ARG A 56 12.38 8.43 16.15
N ALA A 57 13.58 9.02 16.17
CA ALA A 57 14.64 8.66 15.25
C ALA A 57 15.08 7.19 15.44
N ILE A 58 15.25 6.75 16.68
CA ILE A 58 15.62 5.35 17.00
C ILE A 58 14.52 4.39 16.54
N HIS A 59 13.26 4.72 16.82
CA HIS A 59 12.09 3.97 16.38
C HIS A 59 12.09 3.80 14.86
N ASP A 60 12.19 4.90 14.10
CA ASP A 60 12.13 4.88 12.64
C ASP A 60 13.34 4.14 12.04
N GLY A 61 14.53 4.33 12.60
CA GLY A 61 15.74 3.62 12.18
C GLY A 61 15.65 2.11 12.44
N ALA A 62 15.16 1.71 13.61
CA ALA A 62 14.97 0.31 13.97
C ALA A 62 13.85 -0.36 13.14
N ALA A 63 12.77 0.37 12.86
CA ALA A 63 11.71 -0.05 11.95
C ALA A 63 12.26 -0.31 10.55
N ALA A 64 13.08 0.62 10.02
CA ALA A 64 13.72 0.47 8.72
C ALA A 64 14.57 -0.81 8.68
N VAL A 65 15.50 -1.01 9.62
CA VAL A 65 16.36 -2.20 9.65
C VAL A 65 15.54 -3.49 9.76
N THR A 66 14.48 -3.51 10.58
CA THR A 66 13.58 -4.66 10.72
C THR A 66 12.91 -5.03 9.39
N ILE A 67 12.23 -4.05 8.78
CA ILE A 67 11.48 -4.24 7.53
C ILE A 67 12.43 -4.63 6.40
N GLY A 68 13.54 -3.90 6.25
CA GLY A 68 14.54 -4.17 5.22
C GLY A 68 15.13 -5.57 5.33
N ALA A 69 15.50 -6.00 6.53
CA ALA A 69 16.04 -7.34 6.76
C ALA A 69 15.02 -8.44 6.42
N LEU A 70 13.76 -8.29 6.84
CA LEU A 70 12.68 -9.25 6.52
C LEU A 70 12.41 -9.32 5.01
N VAL A 71 12.33 -8.16 4.34
CA VAL A 71 12.11 -8.09 2.88
C VAL A 71 13.25 -8.75 2.12
N LEU A 72 14.51 -8.49 2.50
CA LEU A 72 15.65 -9.15 1.88
C LEU A 72 15.61 -10.67 2.08
N ALA A 73 15.27 -11.12 3.30
CA ALA A 73 15.24 -12.53 3.65
C ALA A 73 14.15 -13.30 2.91
N ALA A 74 12.95 -12.71 2.81
CA ALA A 74 11.80 -13.33 2.16
C ALA A 74 11.93 -13.34 0.63
N PHE A 75 12.35 -12.23 0.02
CA PHE A 75 12.16 -12.00 -1.42
C PHE A 75 13.42 -11.86 -2.25
N ILE A 76 14.57 -11.46 -1.67
CA ILE A 76 15.73 -11.02 -2.49
C ILE A 76 16.87 -12.02 -2.44
N VAL A 77 17.27 -12.43 -1.23
CA VAL A 77 18.53 -13.15 -1.00
C VAL A 77 18.40 -14.63 -1.36
N PRO A 78 19.26 -15.15 -2.27
CA PRO A 78 19.33 -16.58 -2.55
C PRO A 78 19.88 -17.36 -1.36
N GLU A 79 19.28 -18.52 -1.08
CA GLU A 79 19.72 -19.44 -0.03
C GLU A 79 20.18 -20.77 -0.65
N THR A 80 21.23 -21.36 -0.09
CA THR A 80 21.80 -22.65 -0.51
C THR A 80 21.87 -23.60 0.69
N THR A 81 22.10 -24.88 0.45
CA THR A 81 22.23 -25.88 1.54
C THR A 81 23.43 -25.65 2.46
N ARG A 82 24.36 -24.76 2.09
CA ARG A 82 25.58 -24.45 2.86
C ARG A 82 25.54 -23.05 3.49
N THR A 83 24.45 -22.32 3.35
CA THR A 83 24.33 -20.94 3.83
C THR A 83 23.15 -20.82 4.80
N SER A 84 23.22 -19.83 5.68
CA SER A 84 22.19 -19.54 6.70
C SER A 84 21.73 -18.08 6.63
N ARG A 85 21.73 -17.49 5.43
CA ARG A 85 21.55 -16.04 5.22
C ARG A 85 20.20 -15.54 5.68
N ARG A 86 19.13 -16.33 5.45
CA ARG A 86 17.78 -16.00 5.91
C ARG A 86 17.70 -15.98 7.43
N ARG A 87 18.27 -16.98 8.10
CA ARG A 87 18.32 -17.03 9.55
C ARG A 87 19.09 -15.84 10.12
N THR A 88 20.22 -15.48 9.51
CA THR A 88 21.00 -14.29 9.89
C THR A 88 20.17 -13.01 9.76
N LEU A 89 19.45 -12.81 8.66
CA LEU A 89 18.57 -11.65 8.47
C LEU A 89 17.37 -11.67 9.43
N ALA A 90 16.82 -12.84 9.72
CA ALA A 90 15.71 -13.01 10.65
C ALA A 90 16.12 -12.65 12.08
N HIS A 91 17.33 -13.02 12.50
CA HIS A 91 17.90 -12.60 13.78
C HIS A 91 18.21 -11.09 13.82
N LEU A 92 18.75 -10.53 12.73
CA LEU A 92 18.95 -9.08 12.60
C LEU A 92 17.61 -8.33 12.73
N ALA A 93 16.58 -8.81 12.04
CA ALA A 93 15.24 -8.25 12.11
C ALA A 93 14.67 -8.34 13.53
N GLY A 94 14.79 -9.49 14.20
CA GLY A 94 14.33 -9.64 15.58
C GLY A 94 15.03 -8.70 16.56
N GLY A 95 16.36 -8.59 16.48
CA GLY A 95 17.12 -7.65 17.30
C GLY A 95 16.73 -6.19 17.07
N ALA A 96 16.56 -5.79 15.80
CA ALA A 96 16.07 -4.45 15.45
C ALA A 96 14.62 -4.23 15.89
N ALA A 97 13.75 -5.25 15.80
CA ALA A 97 12.35 -5.17 16.22
C ALA A 97 12.22 -5.00 17.74
N ILE A 98 13.12 -5.56 18.54
CA ILE A 98 13.18 -5.30 20.00
C ILE A 98 13.50 -3.83 20.26
N ILE A 99 14.51 -3.28 19.59
CA ILE A 99 14.85 -1.85 19.70
C ILE A 99 13.67 -0.98 19.26
N TRP A 100 13.02 -1.36 18.16
CA TRP A 100 11.83 -0.69 17.65
C TRP A 100 10.68 -0.70 18.66
N PHE A 101 10.38 -1.85 19.24
CA PHE A 101 9.36 -1.99 20.29
C PHE A 101 9.66 -1.11 21.50
N LEU A 102 10.89 -1.18 22.04
CA LEU A 102 11.31 -0.40 23.20
C LEU A 102 11.25 1.10 22.93
N ALA A 103 11.72 1.54 21.76
CA ALA A 103 11.63 2.94 21.34
C ALA A 103 10.17 3.38 21.13
N GLY A 104 9.31 2.50 20.62
CA GLY A 104 7.87 2.76 20.46
C GLY A 104 7.14 2.90 21.80
N VAL A 105 7.43 2.04 22.77
CA VAL A 105 6.89 2.14 24.14
C VAL A 105 7.41 3.40 24.83
N GLY A 106 8.72 3.68 24.75
CA GLY A 106 9.27 4.93 25.27
C GLY A 106 8.65 6.17 24.62
N GLY A 107 8.43 6.11 23.30
CA GLY A 107 7.76 7.15 22.52
C GLY A 107 6.31 7.35 22.95
N LEU A 108 5.55 6.27 23.17
CA LEU A 108 4.18 6.31 23.69
C LEU A 108 4.14 7.04 25.04
N LEU A 109 5.02 6.68 25.98
CA LEU A 109 5.07 7.27 27.32
C LEU A 109 5.43 8.76 27.24
N THR A 110 6.51 9.09 26.54
CA THR A 110 6.96 10.49 26.41
C THR A 110 5.96 11.36 25.64
N ASN A 111 5.28 10.79 24.64
CA ASN A 111 4.23 11.49 23.89
C ASN A 111 3.01 11.78 24.76
N PHE A 112 2.55 10.82 25.56
CA PHE A 112 1.45 11.06 26.49
C PHE A 112 1.81 12.14 27.52
N ALA A 113 3.01 12.08 28.11
CA ALA A 113 3.49 13.14 29.02
C ALA A 113 3.45 14.52 28.36
N SER A 114 3.86 14.62 27.10
CA SER A 114 3.82 15.88 26.34
C SER A 114 2.40 16.35 26.00
N LEU A 115 1.47 15.44 25.75
CA LEU A 115 0.07 15.79 25.45
C LEU A 115 -0.70 16.20 26.71
N ALA A 116 -0.47 15.51 27.81
CA ALA A 116 -1.11 15.79 29.10
C ALA A 116 -0.45 16.97 29.85
N GLY A 117 0.73 17.42 29.41
CA GLY A 117 1.46 18.52 30.02
C GLY A 117 1.98 18.23 31.43
N ILE A 118 2.20 16.96 31.74
CA ILE A 118 2.66 16.47 33.06
C ILE A 118 3.97 15.71 32.94
N ARG A 119 4.72 15.63 34.04
CA ARG A 119 6.00 14.90 34.10
C ARG A 119 5.74 13.40 34.20
N LEU A 120 6.70 12.58 33.73
CA LEU A 120 6.67 11.12 33.91
C LEU A 120 6.72 10.69 35.39
N THR A 121 7.17 11.57 36.28
CA THR A 121 7.25 11.34 37.73
C THR A 121 5.98 11.78 38.47
N ASP A 122 4.96 12.29 37.78
CA ASP A 122 3.70 12.69 38.40
C ASP A 122 2.99 11.45 39.00
N PRO A 123 2.52 11.49 40.26
CA PRO A 123 1.85 10.36 40.91
C PRO A 123 0.62 9.85 40.14
N ASN A 124 -0.08 10.72 39.40
CA ASN A 124 -1.28 10.37 38.65
C ASN A 124 -0.99 9.96 37.20
N TYR A 125 0.27 10.00 36.76
CA TYR A 125 0.66 9.78 35.36
C TYR A 125 0.11 8.46 34.81
N LEU A 126 0.32 7.34 35.52
CA LEU A 126 -0.10 6.02 35.07
C LEU A 126 -1.62 5.87 35.03
N THR A 127 -2.32 6.45 36.01
CA THR A 127 -3.79 6.44 36.08
C THR A 127 -4.38 7.20 34.90
N GLN A 128 -3.85 8.38 34.58
CA GLN A 128 -4.32 9.16 33.44
C GLN A 128 -3.97 8.47 32.11
N LEU A 129 -2.75 7.93 31.98
CA LEU A 129 -2.36 7.18 30.79
C LEU A 129 -3.34 6.02 30.55
N ALA A 130 -3.66 5.23 31.57
CA ALA A 130 -4.61 4.12 31.45
C ALA A 130 -6.01 4.58 31.04
N ALA A 131 -6.47 5.73 31.55
CA ALA A 131 -7.78 6.28 31.21
C ALA A 131 -7.85 6.79 29.75
N PHE A 132 -6.77 7.39 29.24
CA PHE A 132 -6.76 8.09 27.96
C PHE A 132 -6.08 7.33 26.80
N ILE A 133 -5.44 6.18 27.06
CA ILE A 133 -4.66 5.44 26.04
C ILE A 133 -5.47 5.12 24.78
N TRP A 134 -6.77 4.83 24.92
CA TRP A 134 -7.68 4.54 23.79
C TRP A 134 -8.43 5.77 23.26
N GLN A 135 -8.49 6.84 24.06
CA GLN A 135 -9.22 8.06 23.71
C GLN A 135 -8.38 9.00 22.85
N LEU A 136 -7.07 9.07 23.10
CA LEU A 136 -6.16 9.89 22.31
C LEU A 136 -5.63 9.09 21.11
N ASP A 137 -5.79 9.64 19.91
CA ASP A 137 -5.40 8.99 18.66
C ASP A 137 -3.91 8.63 18.64
N GLY A 138 -3.06 9.55 19.11
CA GLY A 138 -1.61 9.36 19.18
C GLY A 138 -1.19 8.20 20.08
N THR A 139 -1.85 7.99 21.22
CA THR A 139 -1.54 6.87 22.11
C THR A 139 -2.14 5.57 21.60
N ARG A 140 -3.39 5.59 21.12
CA ARG A 140 -4.08 4.41 20.59
C ARG A 140 -3.30 3.76 19.46
N THR A 141 -2.89 4.56 18.47
CA THR A 141 -2.14 4.05 17.31
C THR A 141 -0.75 3.57 17.66
N ALA A 142 -0.05 4.26 18.58
CA ALA A 142 1.24 3.81 19.09
C ALA A 142 1.12 2.48 19.86
N THR A 143 0.07 2.27 20.64
CA THR A 143 -0.19 0.99 21.32
C THR A 143 -0.45 -0.14 20.33
N ILE A 144 -1.32 0.07 19.33
CA ILE A 144 -1.59 -0.94 18.29
C ILE A 144 -0.31 -1.32 17.55
N SER A 145 0.50 -0.33 17.17
CA SER A 145 1.79 -0.56 16.51
C SER A 145 2.75 -1.34 17.39
N ALA A 146 2.93 -0.94 18.66
CA ALA A 146 3.81 -1.63 19.60
C ALA A 146 3.41 -3.11 19.80
N LEU A 147 2.10 -3.43 19.86
CA LEU A 147 1.63 -4.82 19.94
C LEU A 147 2.00 -5.64 18.70
N VAL A 148 1.82 -5.08 17.51
CA VAL A 148 2.22 -5.76 16.26
C VAL A 148 3.74 -5.95 16.20
N VAL A 149 4.52 -4.93 16.57
CA VAL A 149 6.00 -5.01 16.61
C VAL A 149 6.47 -6.03 17.64
N ALA A 150 5.79 -6.17 18.78
CA ALA A 150 6.10 -7.20 19.77
C ALA A 150 5.97 -8.62 19.18
N VAL A 151 4.91 -8.88 18.41
CA VAL A 151 4.75 -10.15 17.69
C VAL A 151 5.90 -10.35 16.69
N VAL A 152 6.27 -9.32 15.93
CA VAL A 152 7.40 -9.39 15.00
C VAL A 152 8.72 -9.69 15.72
N ALA A 153 8.99 -9.02 16.84
CA ALA A 153 10.20 -9.20 17.64
C ALA A 153 10.34 -10.63 18.18
N LEU A 154 9.24 -11.23 18.62
CA LEU A 154 9.21 -12.60 19.14
C LEU A 154 9.29 -13.65 18.03
N CYS A 155 8.60 -13.44 16.90
CA CYS A 155 8.49 -14.44 15.83
C CYS A 155 9.64 -14.39 14.82
N ALA A 156 10.28 -13.24 14.59
CA ALA A 156 11.33 -13.12 13.59
C ALA A 156 12.54 -14.04 13.81
N PRO A 157 13.13 -14.16 15.02
CA PRO A 157 14.30 -15.02 15.23
C PRO A 157 14.06 -16.50 14.96
N VAL A 158 12.82 -16.97 15.10
CA VAL A 158 12.43 -18.38 14.92
C VAL A 158 11.83 -18.66 13.53
N ALA A 159 11.70 -17.64 12.67
CA ALA A 159 11.12 -17.79 11.34
C ALA A 159 12.12 -18.41 10.34
N GLU A 160 11.88 -19.65 9.93
CA GLU A 160 12.75 -20.37 8.98
C GLU A 160 12.23 -20.36 7.54
N SER A 161 10.92 -20.16 7.34
CA SER A 161 10.30 -20.23 6.02
C SER A 161 10.20 -18.86 5.34
N LYS A 162 10.29 -18.84 4.01
CA LYS A 162 10.07 -17.62 3.19
C LYS A 162 8.69 -17.01 3.41
N SER A 163 7.69 -17.86 3.59
CA SER A 163 6.31 -17.46 3.86
C SER A 163 6.21 -16.73 5.20
N ALA A 164 6.75 -17.32 6.27
CA ALA A 164 6.75 -16.70 7.59
C ALA A 164 7.48 -15.34 7.58
N LEU A 165 8.65 -15.27 6.95
CA LEU A 165 9.39 -14.01 6.81
C LEU A 165 8.63 -12.97 5.97
N GLY A 166 7.91 -13.41 4.93
CA GLY A 166 7.04 -12.54 4.13
C GLY A 166 5.87 -11.98 4.93
N TRP A 167 5.20 -12.81 5.73
CA TRP A 167 4.13 -12.37 6.63
C TRP A 167 4.63 -11.44 7.73
N LEU A 168 5.82 -11.68 8.29
CA LEU A 168 6.43 -10.77 9.24
C LEU A 168 6.82 -9.43 8.61
N ALA A 169 7.29 -9.44 7.35
CA ALA A 169 7.51 -8.20 6.60
C ALA A 169 6.20 -7.42 6.41
N ALA A 170 5.12 -8.11 6.05
CA ALA A 170 3.80 -7.49 5.91
C ALA A 170 3.26 -6.94 7.24
N ALA A 171 3.40 -7.69 8.33
CA ALA A 171 3.03 -7.25 9.68
C ALA A 171 3.86 -6.03 10.12
N SER A 172 5.15 -5.99 9.80
CA SER A 172 6.02 -4.84 10.08
C SER A 172 5.60 -3.60 9.30
N LEU A 173 5.25 -3.75 8.01
CA LEU A 173 4.70 -2.63 7.23
C LEU A 173 3.35 -2.17 7.80
N PHE A 174 2.50 -3.11 8.21
CA PHE A 174 1.23 -2.80 8.86
C PHE A 174 1.40 -2.05 10.18
N ALA A 175 2.42 -2.35 10.98
CA ALA A 175 2.70 -1.63 12.23
C ALA A 175 3.03 -0.14 12.02
N LEU A 176 3.51 0.25 10.83
CA LEU A 176 3.74 1.65 10.49
C LEU A 176 2.46 2.37 10.03
N LEU A 177 1.47 1.64 9.53
CA LEU A 177 0.28 2.21 8.89
C LEU A 177 -0.56 3.07 9.87
N PRO A 178 -0.90 2.62 11.10
CA PRO A 178 -1.59 3.47 12.06
C PRO A 178 -0.83 4.76 12.39
N LEU A 179 0.50 4.69 12.52
CA LEU A 179 1.33 5.85 12.84
C LEU A 179 1.41 6.83 11.66
N ALA A 180 1.50 6.30 10.44
CA ALA A 180 1.58 7.11 9.23
C ALA A 180 0.25 7.84 8.97
N LEU A 181 -0.89 7.17 9.23
CA LEU A 181 -2.22 7.72 8.98
C LEU A 181 -2.76 8.61 10.11
N SER A 182 -2.13 8.59 11.28
CA SER A 182 -2.43 9.51 12.40
C SER A 182 -1.43 10.65 12.55
N GLY A 183 -0.65 10.94 11.49
CA GLY A 183 0.35 12.01 11.50
C GLY A 183 -0.26 13.38 11.78
N HIS A 184 0.10 13.98 12.91
CA HIS A 184 -0.39 15.30 13.36
C HIS A 184 0.35 16.44 12.66
N SER A 185 0.05 16.72 11.40
CA SER A 185 0.20 18.10 10.90
C SER A 185 -1.11 18.84 11.09
N ALA A 186 -1.55 18.95 12.35
CA ALA A 186 -2.79 19.65 12.70
C ALA A 186 -2.75 21.15 12.36
N ALA A 187 -1.57 21.69 12.04
CA ALA A 187 -1.44 23.08 11.63
C ALA A 187 -1.81 23.33 10.16
N SER A 188 -1.57 22.40 9.22
CA SER A 188 -1.69 22.68 7.78
C SER A 188 -3.11 22.53 7.23
N LEU A 189 -3.50 23.40 6.29
CA LEU A 189 -4.78 23.36 5.56
C LEU A 189 -5.01 22.06 4.75
N ASP A 190 -3.96 21.50 4.12
CA ASP A 190 -4.03 20.19 3.43
C ASP A 190 -3.54 19.05 4.33
N HIS A 191 -4.28 18.81 5.42
CA HIS A 191 -3.97 17.75 6.38
C HIS A 191 -3.86 16.37 5.68
N MET A 192 -4.78 16.07 4.77
CA MET A 192 -4.89 14.76 4.13
C MET A 192 -3.74 14.51 3.14
N GLY A 193 -3.33 15.53 2.39
CA GLY A 193 -2.12 15.46 1.56
C GLY A 193 -0.86 15.27 2.38
N GLY A 194 -0.75 15.93 3.54
CA GLY A 194 0.34 15.75 4.49
C GLY A 194 0.45 14.32 5.01
N VAL A 195 -0.68 13.74 5.46
CA VAL A 195 -0.76 12.35 5.94
C VAL A 195 -0.39 11.35 4.84
N ASN A 196 -0.97 11.50 3.65
CA ASN A 196 -0.67 10.63 2.49
C ASN A 196 0.80 10.71 2.07
N GLY A 197 1.35 11.92 2.02
CA GLY A 197 2.76 12.16 1.72
C GLY A 197 3.69 11.51 2.75
N LEU A 198 3.39 11.67 4.05
CA LEU A 198 4.15 11.04 5.13
C LEU A 198 4.11 9.50 5.04
N ALA A 199 2.94 8.92 4.73
CA ALA A 199 2.80 7.47 4.58
C ALA A 199 3.71 6.91 3.47
N PHE A 200 3.71 7.52 2.28
CA PHE A 200 4.64 7.13 1.22
C PHE A 200 6.10 7.37 1.59
N HIS A 201 6.38 8.46 2.31
CA HIS A 201 7.73 8.80 2.74
C HIS A 201 8.31 7.73 3.68
N ILE A 202 7.57 7.37 4.72
CA ILE A 202 7.98 6.38 5.72
C ILE A 202 8.12 4.99 5.09
N LEU A 203 7.14 4.57 4.27
CA LEU A 203 7.18 3.28 3.58
C LEU A 203 8.41 3.16 2.68
N SER A 204 8.68 4.21 1.90
CA SER A 204 9.81 4.24 0.97
C SER A 204 11.15 4.31 1.71
N ALA A 205 11.23 5.14 2.76
CA ALA A 205 12.42 5.29 3.59
C ALA A 205 12.80 3.97 4.27
N THR A 206 11.84 3.27 4.86
CA THR A 206 12.09 2.01 5.60
C THR A 206 12.55 0.88 4.67
N LEU A 207 11.90 0.70 3.51
CA LEU A 207 12.29 -0.29 2.51
C LEU A 207 13.67 0.00 1.89
N TRP A 208 13.95 1.27 1.61
CA TRP A 208 15.23 1.68 1.05
C TRP A 208 16.34 1.60 2.10
N VAL A 209 16.32 2.45 3.13
CA VAL A 209 17.41 2.53 4.11
C VAL A 209 17.64 1.20 4.80
N GLY A 210 16.56 0.58 5.28
CA GLY A 210 16.61 -0.73 5.92
C GLY A 210 17.20 -1.81 5.03
N GLY A 211 16.77 -1.84 3.77
CA GLY A 211 17.24 -2.82 2.82
C GLY A 211 18.72 -2.67 2.49
N LEU A 212 19.24 -1.44 2.41
CA LEU A 212 20.66 -1.18 2.17
C LEU A 212 21.49 -1.56 3.39
N VAL A 213 21.07 -1.16 4.60
CA VAL A 213 21.75 -1.54 5.85
C VAL A 213 21.83 -3.06 5.96
N ALA A 214 20.70 -3.77 5.80
CA ALA A 214 20.66 -5.22 5.83
C ALA A 214 21.58 -5.84 4.76
N LEU A 215 21.56 -5.31 3.53
CA LEU A 215 22.41 -5.77 2.43
C LEU A 215 23.90 -5.65 2.76
N VAL A 216 24.34 -4.51 3.31
CA VAL A 216 25.75 -4.29 3.68
C VAL A 216 26.17 -5.20 4.84
N VAL A 217 25.29 -5.44 5.82
CA VAL A 217 25.54 -6.37 6.95
C VAL A 217 25.78 -7.79 6.46
N ILE A 218 24.94 -8.29 5.55
CA ILE A 218 25.05 -9.68 5.04
C ILE A 218 25.96 -9.83 3.83
N ARG A 219 26.48 -8.73 3.27
CA ARG A 219 27.34 -8.74 2.09
C ARG A 219 28.50 -9.75 2.16
N PRO A 220 29.24 -9.91 3.27
CA PRO A 220 30.34 -10.88 3.33
C PRO A 220 29.90 -12.33 3.06
N SER A 221 28.64 -12.66 3.37
CA SER A 221 28.07 -13.99 3.14
C SER A 221 27.59 -14.24 1.70
N LEU A 222 27.41 -13.19 0.88
CA LEU A 222 26.76 -13.31 -0.43
C LEU A 222 27.66 -13.95 -1.50
N GLY A 223 28.96 -13.70 -1.46
CA GLY A 223 29.93 -14.21 -2.45
C GLY A 223 29.46 -13.96 -3.89
N LYS A 224 29.37 -15.02 -4.71
CA LYS A 224 28.88 -14.96 -6.10
C LYS A 224 27.43 -14.45 -6.27
N HIS A 225 26.63 -14.46 -5.20
CA HIS A 225 25.24 -13.96 -5.24
C HIS A 225 25.14 -12.45 -4.96
N LEU A 226 26.26 -11.75 -4.70
CA LEU A 226 26.25 -10.32 -4.43
C LEU A 226 25.66 -9.53 -5.60
N GLN A 227 26.12 -9.79 -6.82
CA GLN A 227 25.70 -9.06 -8.02
C GLN A 227 24.19 -9.17 -8.26
N VAL A 228 23.63 -10.38 -8.27
CA VAL A 228 22.18 -10.58 -8.47
C VAL A 228 21.34 -9.98 -7.32
N THR A 229 21.83 -10.03 -6.08
CA THR A 229 21.14 -9.46 -4.91
C THR A 229 21.09 -7.94 -5.01
N VAL A 230 22.23 -7.30 -5.31
CA VAL A 230 22.34 -5.84 -5.50
C VAL A 230 21.45 -5.38 -6.66
N GLN A 231 21.42 -6.10 -7.79
CA GLN A 231 20.57 -5.74 -8.93
C GLN A 231 19.08 -5.75 -8.58
N ARG A 232 18.62 -6.81 -7.90
CA ARG A 232 17.21 -6.92 -7.48
C ARG A 232 16.84 -5.84 -6.49
N TYR A 233 17.68 -5.62 -5.49
CA TYR A 233 17.47 -4.59 -4.49
C TYR A 233 17.50 -3.18 -5.09
N SER A 234 18.39 -2.94 -6.07
CA SER A 234 18.47 -1.66 -6.78
C SER A 234 17.15 -1.29 -7.47
N VAL A 235 16.38 -2.26 -8.01
CA VAL A 235 15.04 -1.96 -8.57
C VAL A 235 14.11 -1.40 -7.48
N ILE A 236 14.08 -2.04 -6.29
CA ILE A 236 13.26 -1.59 -5.15
C ILE A 236 13.71 -0.20 -4.69
N ALA A 237 15.02 0.00 -4.50
CA ALA A 237 15.60 1.27 -4.11
C ALA A 237 15.25 2.42 -5.07
N GLY A 238 15.14 2.14 -6.37
CA GLY A 238 14.75 3.14 -7.37
C GLY A 238 13.31 3.64 -7.21
N TRP A 239 12.37 2.72 -7.01
CA TRP A 239 10.98 3.08 -6.73
C TRP A 239 10.85 3.81 -5.40
N CYS A 240 11.55 3.34 -4.36
CA CYS A 240 11.55 4.01 -3.06
C CYS A 240 12.13 5.42 -3.17
N PHE A 241 13.21 5.64 -3.94
CA PHE A 241 13.77 6.96 -4.14
C PHE A 241 12.77 7.93 -4.79
N VAL A 242 12.12 7.51 -5.88
CA VAL A 242 11.12 8.36 -6.58
C VAL A 242 9.96 8.72 -5.66
N LEU A 243 9.40 7.74 -4.95
CA LEU A 243 8.30 7.96 -4.02
C LEU A 243 8.71 8.83 -2.83
N LEU A 244 9.88 8.59 -2.26
CA LEU A 244 10.41 9.35 -1.13
C LEU A 244 10.67 10.83 -1.47
N VAL A 245 11.23 11.09 -2.66
CA VAL A 245 11.46 12.46 -3.14
C VAL A 245 10.13 13.13 -3.47
N GLY A 246 9.25 12.48 -4.23
CA GLY A 246 7.95 13.05 -4.59
C GLY A 246 7.09 13.37 -3.35
N SER A 247 6.99 12.45 -2.41
CA SER A 247 6.24 12.66 -1.18
C SER A 247 6.91 13.65 -0.24
N GLY A 248 8.25 13.66 -0.19
CA GLY A 248 9.02 14.65 0.57
C GLY A 248 8.83 16.07 0.05
N LEU A 249 8.78 16.26 -1.27
CA LEU A 249 8.50 17.55 -1.90
C LEU A 249 7.08 18.01 -1.60
N LEU A 250 6.08 17.12 -1.69
CA LEU A 250 4.70 17.42 -1.34
C LEU A 250 4.58 17.89 0.11
N VAL A 251 5.10 17.10 1.06
CA VAL A 251 5.07 17.46 2.49
C VAL A 251 5.85 18.75 2.77
N SER A 252 6.99 18.96 2.10
CA SER A 252 7.77 20.19 2.26
C SER A 252 7.00 21.42 1.76
N TRP A 253 6.29 21.29 0.63
CA TRP A 253 5.46 22.36 0.08
C TRP A 253 4.34 22.74 1.04
N ILE A 254 3.60 21.73 1.53
CA ILE A 254 2.49 21.92 2.49
C ILE A 254 2.96 22.65 3.77
N ASN A 255 4.17 22.33 4.27
CA ASN A 255 4.67 22.89 5.53
C ASN A 255 5.48 24.19 5.38
N ILE A 256 5.93 24.55 4.17
CA ILE A 256 6.66 25.81 3.94
C ILE A 256 5.70 26.91 3.42
N GLY A 257 4.74 26.56 2.57
CA GLY A 257 3.77 27.48 1.94
C GLY A 257 4.36 28.44 0.90
N ALA A 258 5.49 29.10 1.18
CA ALA A 258 6.15 30.04 0.28
C ALA A 258 7.69 29.94 0.34
N LEU A 259 8.37 30.27 -0.76
CA LEU A 259 9.84 30.17 -0.84
C LEU A 259 10.59 30.97 0.24
N SER A 260 10.02 32.06 0.74
CA SER A 260 10.57 32.83 1.87
C SER A 260 10.66 32.01 3.16
N GLY A 261 9.77 31.02 3.35
CA GLY A 261 9.81 30.10 4.48
C GLY A 261 11.06 29.22 4.54
N LEU A 262 11.83 29.11 3.44
CA LEU A 262 13.12 28.41 3.42
C LEU A 262 14.19 29.07 4.30
N ALA A 263 14.07 30.37 4.58
CA ALA A 263 15.01 31.09 5.45
C ALA A 263 14.81 30.78 6.95
N SER A 264 13.68 30.17 7.32
CA SER A 264 13.41 29.75 8.70
C SER A 264 14.32 28.58 9.12
N ARG A 265 14.39 28.31 10.43
CA ARG A 265 15.10 27.13 10.96
C ARG A 265 14.54 25.82 10.39
N TYR A 266 13.22 25.74 10.24
CA TYR A 266 12.53 24.63 9.58
C TYR A 266 12.99 24.46 8.14
N GLY A 267 13.00 25.57 7.38
CA GLY A 267 13.46 25.62 6.00
C GLY A 267 14.91 25.15 5.82
N VAL A 268 15.82 25.59 6.69
CA VAL A 268 17.24 25.15 6.67
C VAL A 268 17.36 23.64 6.89
N LEU A 269 16.64 23.07 7.86
CA LEU A 269 16.65 21.62 8.08
C LEU A 269 16.09 20.85 6.88
N LEU A 270 15.06 21.38 6.21
CA LEU A 270 14.54 20.81 4.96
C LEU A 270 15.55 20.91 3.81
N ILE A 271 16.27 22.01 3.66
CA ILE A 271 17.35 22.15 2.67
C ILE A 271 18.41 21.07 2.89
N LEU A 272 18.85 20.86 4.15
CA LEU A 272 19.82 19.81 4.47
C LEU A 272 19.30 18.41 4.11
N LYS A 273 18.01 18.12 4.34
CA LYS A 273 17.38 16.86 3.90
C LYS A 273 17.34 16.75 2.37
N SER A 274 17.04 17.83 1.67
CA SER A 274 17.03 17.87 0.20
C SER A 274 18.42 17.63 -0.38
N VAL A 275 19.47 18.23 0.21
CA VAL A 275 20.86 17.95 -0.15
C VAL A 275 21.21 16.48 0.07
N ALA A 276 20.83 15.90 1.22
CA ALA A 276 21.02 14.48 1.47
C ALA A 276 20.32 13.59 0.43
N ALA A 277 19.08 13.92 0.05
CA ALA A 277 18.34 13.20 -1.00
C ALA A 277 19.04 13.30 -2.37
N VAL A 278 19.53 14.47 -2.76
CA VAL A 278 20.30 14.66 -4.01
C VAL A 278 21.59 13.84 -3.99
N LEU A 279 22.37 13.89 -2.91
CA LEU A 279 23.59 13.11 -2.77
C LEU A 279 23.34 11.60 -2.90
N LEU A 280 22.28 11.10 -2.26
CA LEU A 280 21.87 9.70 -2.37
C LEU A 280 21.37 9.36 -3.79
N GLY A 281 20.68 10.28 -4.46
CA GLY A 281 20.27 10.11 -5.86
C GLY A 281 21.48 9.97 -6.79
N LEU A 282 22.50 10.82 -6.61
CA LEU A 282 23.77 10.76 -7.35
C LEU A 282 24.53 9.46 -7.05
N ALA A 283 24.60 9.03 -5.78
CA ALA A 283 25.20 7.76 -5.39
C ALA A 283 24.47 6.56 -6.02
N GLY A 284 23.14 6.57 -6.01
CA GLY A 284 22.30 5.56 -6.66
C GLY A 284 22.49 5.51 -8.17
N TRP A 285 22.58 6.67 -8.83
CA TRP A 285 22.91 6.77 -10.26
C TRP A 285 24.29 6.18 -10.55
N TRP A 286 25.30 6.50 -9.74
CA TRP A 286 26.65 5.94 -9.86
C TRP A 286 26.64 4.42 -9.67
N HIS A 287 25.89 3.92 -8.68
CA HIS A 287 25.73 2.49 -8.44
C HIS A 287 25.19 1.75 -9.67
N ARG A 288 24.16 2.29 -10.32
CA ARG A 288 23.55 1.66 -11.51
C ARG A 288 24.46 1.67 -12.73
N HIS A 289 25.19 2.75 -12.97
CA HIS A 289 25.96 2.91 -14.20
C HIS A 289 27.38 2.32 -14.10
N ARG A 290 28.00 2.33 -12.91
CA ARG A 290 29.40 1.91 -12.75
C ARG A 290 29.54 0.71 -11.83
N THR A 291 29.02 0.78 -10.61
CA THR A 291 29.29 -0.24 -9.60
C THR A 291 28.63 -1.59 -9.94
N ILE A 292 27.38 -1.58 -10.40
CA ILE A 292 26.67 -2.80 -10.80
C ILE A 292 27.28 -3.39 -12.08
N ALA A 293 27.67 -2.57 -13.05
CA ALA A 293 28.37 -3.02 -14.25
C ALA A 293 29.69 -3.72 -13.91
N ALA A 294 30.52 -3.12 -13.05
CA ALA A 294 31.77 -3.74 -12.60
C ALA A 294 31.55 -5.07 -11.84
N LEU A 295 30.48 -5.16 -11.03
CA LEU A 295 30.09 -6.42 -10.39
C LEU A 295 29.63 -7.49 -11.39
N GLN A 296 29.01 -7.09 -12.51
CA GLN A 296 28.64 -8.00 -13.61
C GLN A 296 29.87 -8.52 -14.33
N ASP A 297 30.83 -7.65 -14.67
CA ASP A 297 32.07 -8.04 -15.35
C ASP A 297 32.86 -9.06 -14.53
N THR A 298 32.97 -8.82 -13.21
CA THR A 298 33.58 -9.78 -12.27
C THR A 298 32.82 -11.10 -12.23
N ALA A 299 31.48 -11.07 -12.18
CA ALA A 299 30.66 -12.27 -12.13
C ALA A 299 30.77 -13.10 -13.42
N ASN A 300 31.03 -12.45 -14.56
CA ASN A 300 31.24 -13.09 -15.86
C ASN A 300 32.69 -13.56 -16.08
N GLY A 301 33.60 -13.33 -15.14
CA GLY A 301 34.99 -13.77 -15.21
C GLY A 301 35.91 -12.89 -16.07
N MET A 302 35.48 -11.69 -16.47
CA MET A 302 36.35 -10.73 -17.15
C MET A 302 37.31 -10.11 -16.12
N ALA A 303 38.61 -10.43 -16.22
CA ALA A 303 39.64 -9.81 -15.39
C ALA A 303 39.81 -8.32 -15.76
N PRO A 304 40.04 -7.43 -14.78
CA PRO A 304 40.34 -6.03 -15.08
C PRO A 304 41.63 -5.94 -15.92
N LEU A 305 41.65 -5.02 -16.89
CA LEU A 305 42.83 -4.70 -17.70
C LEU A 305 44.05 -4.53 -16.78
N ARG A 306 45.12 -5.29 -17.06
CA ARG A 306 46.39 -5.25 -16.31
C ARG A 306 46.92 -3.81 -16.25
N GLY A 307 47.05 -3.26 -15.03
CA GLY A 307 47.68 -1.95 -14.80
C GLY A 307 46.92 -0.97 -13.89
N SER A 308 45.68 -1.26 -13.51
CA SER A 308 44.91 -0.38 -12.62
C SER A 308 45.09 -0.78 -11.15
N SER A 309 45.64 0.11 -10.33
CA SER A 309 45.85 -0.03 -8.87
C SER A 309 44.52 0.08 -8.08
N VAL A 310 43.47 -0.59 -8.56
CA VAL A 310 42.12 -0.46 -8.03
C VAL A 310 41.92 -1.51 -6.94
N ALA A 311 41.61 -1.05 -5.73
CA ALA A 311 41.21 -1.88 -4.60
C ALA A 311 40.20 -2.97 -5.03
N PRO A 312 40.14 -4.15 -4.37
CA PRO A 312 39.27 -5.25 -4.79
C PRO A 312 37.87 -4.72 -5.09
N GLN A 313 37.30 -4.91 -6.28
CA GLN A 313 36.12 -4.17 -6.78
C GLN A 313 34.90 -4.23 -5.84
N GLY A 314 34.80 -5.28 -5.02
CA GLY A 314 33.82 -5.38 -3.94
C GLY A 314 33.98 -4.38 -2.78
N SER A 315 35.12 -3.69 -2.66
CA SER A 315 35.42 -2.63 -1.68
C SER A 315 34.89 -1.27 -2.11
N ALA A 316 34.86 -0.98 -3.43
CA ALA A 316 34.29 0.25 -3.97
C ALA A 316 32.77 0.28 -3.73
N PHE A 317 32.08 -0.84 -3.95
CA PHE A 317 30.68 -1.01 -3.56
C PHE A 317 30.48 -0.76 -2.06
N THR A 318 31.27 -1.40 -1.21
CA THR A 318 31.12 -1.27 0.25
C THR A 318 31.38 0.16 0.72
N ARG A 319 32.39 0.85 0.19
CA ARG A 319 32.69 2.24 0.56
C ARG A 319 31.54 3.17 0.20
N LEU A 320 31.00 3.05 -1.01
CA LEU A 320 29.88 3.87 -1.45
C LEU A 320 28.61 3.56 -0.64
N ALA A 321 28.27 2.28 -0.44
CA ALA A 321 27.11 1.86 0.32
C ALA A 321 27.19 2.27 1.80
N VAL A 322 28.37 2.21 2.43
CA VAL A 322 28.58 2.71 3.80
C VAL A 322 28.43 4.24 3.86
N GLY A 323 28.90 4.96 2.84
CA GLY A 323 28.67 6.40 2.69
C GLY A 323 27.19 6.75 2.55
N GLU A 324 26.44 6.01 1.72
CA GLU A 324 24.99 6.14 1.60
C GLU A 324 24.29 5.90 2.94
N VAL A 325 24.65 4.84 3.66
CA VAL A 325 24.09 4.54 5.00
C VAL A 325 24.35 5.68 5.98
N ALA A 326 25.52 6.32 5.93
CA ALA A 326 25.83 7.48 6.78
C ALA A 326 24.95 8.70 6.43
N VAL A 327 24.78 9.01 5.15
CA VAL A 327 23.89 10.10 4.69
C VAL A 327 22.43 9.80 5.03
N MET A 328 21.99 8.54 4.90
CA MET A 328 20.65 8.10 5.29
C MET A 328 20.41 8.23 6.79
N ALA A 329 21.40 7.88 7.64
CA ALA A 329 21.32 8.07 9.08
C ALA A 329 21.12 9.55 9.44
N ALA A 330 21.87 10.44 8.78
CA ALA A 330 21.70 11.88 8.94
C ALA A 330 20.31 12.34 8.47
N ALA A 331 19.81 11.86 7.33
CA ALA A 331 18.49 12.20 6.81
C ALA A 331 17.34 11.77 7.74
N PHE A 332 17.48 10.61 8.40
CA PHE A 332 16.55 10.14 9.45
C PHE A 332 16.60 11.03 10.68
N GLY A 333 17.79 11.34 11.19
CA GLY A 333 17.96 12.24 12.34
C GLY A 333 17.41 13.64 12.09
N LEU A 334 17.68 14.20 10.90
CA LEU A 334 17.09 15.47 10.45
C LEU A 334 15.57 15.37 10.34
N GLY A 335 15.03 14.27 9.82
CA GLY A 335 13.58 14.06 9.71
C GLY A 335 12.85 14.07 11.04
N ALA A 336 13.40 13.36 12.03
CA ALA A 336 12.84 13.35 13.38
C ALA A 336 12.89 14.73 14.05
N ALA A 337 13.95 15.50 13.81
CA ALA A 337 14.07 16.88 14.32
C ALA A 337 13.10 17.85 13.62
N VAL A 338 12.92 17.74 12.30
CA VAL A 338 11.97 18.55 11.52
C VAL A 338 10.55 18.36 12.04
N GLY A 339 10.15 17.13 12.37
CA GLY A 339 8.81 16.84 12.91
C GLY A 339 8.49 17.50 14.26
N ARG A 340 9.49 18.10 14.93
CA ARG A 340 9.34 18.85 16.18
C ARG A 340 9.78 20.32 16.06
N THR A 341 10.19 20.73 14.88
CA THR A 341 10.59 22.12 14.61
C THR A 341 9.34 22.89 14.19
N PRO A 342 9.05 24.06 14.80
CA PRO A 342 7.89 24.88 14.40
C PRO A 342 7.92 25.21 12.91
N THR A 343 6.76 25.13 12.25
CA THR A 343 6.62 25.52 10.84
C THR A 343 6.78 27.03 10.67
N PRO A 344 7.18 27.52 9.49
CA PRO A 344 7.31 28.95 9.22
C PRO A 344 5.92 29.62 9.17
N PRO A 345 5.78 30.92 9.49
CA PRO A 345 4.50 31.65 9.42
C PRO A 345 3.86 31.72 8.03
N THR A 346 4.59 31.33 6.98
CA THR A 346 4.11 31.27 5.60
C THR A 346 3.30 30.01 5.30
N SER A 347 3.29 29.01 6.18
CA SER A 347 2.45 27.83 6.02
C SER A 347 0.97 28.20 6.14
N GLU A 348 0.13 27.69 5.25
CA GLU A 348 -1.32 27.86 5.36
C GLU A 348 -1.85 27.09 6.56
N GLU A 349 -2.36 27.83 7.55
CA GLU A 349 -2.89 27.24 8.77
C GLU A 349 -4.37 26.89 8.65
N ARG A 350 -4.79 25.81 9.32
CA ARG A 350 -6.21 25.46 9.42
C ARG A 350 -7.01 26.59 10.10
N PRO A 351 -8.30 26.76 9.78
CA PRO A 351 -9.17 27.65 10.54
C PRO A 351 -9.30 27.17 11.99
N GLU A 352 -9.30 28.09 12.96
CA GLU A 352 -9.40 27.74 14.39
C GLU A 352 -10.76 27.15 14.77
N THR A 353 -11.83 27.47 14.03
CA THR A 353 -13.20 27.04 14.33
C THR A 353 -13.94 26.63 13.05
N SER A 354 -13.91 25.35 12.70
CA SER A 354 -14.75 24.80 11.63
C SER A 354 -15.10 23.34 11.93
N ILE A 355 -16.37 23.10 12.31
CA ILE A 355 -16.87 21.74 12.60
C ILE A 355 -16.77 20.85 11.37
N VAL A 356 -17.06 21.40 10.18
CA VAL A 356 -16.93 20.68 8.91
C VAL A 356 -15.49 20.26 8.67
N TYR A 357 -14.52 21.15 8.90
CA TYR A 357 -13.10 20.82 8.78
C TYR A 357 -12.66 19.79 9.81
N ASP A 358 -13.07 19.93 11.06
CA ASP A 358 -12.70 19.02 12.15
C ASP A 358 -13.24 17.60 11.93
N LEU A 359 -14.42 17.46 11.31
CA LEU A 359 -15.03 16.16 11.03
C LEU A 359 -14.59 15.56 9.69
N SER A 360 -14.53 16.36 8.62
CA SER A 360 -14.30 15.87 7.25
C SER A 360 -12.85 15.97 6.78
N GLY A 361 -12.05 16.82 7.44
CA GLY A 361 -10.69 17.17 7.04
C GLY A 361 -10.61 18.26 5.98
N TYR A 362 -11.74 18.90 5.62
CA TYR A 362 -11.81 19.90 4.54
C TYR A 362 -12.71 21.08 4.87
N LEU A 363 -12.45 22.20 4.20
CA LEU A 363 -13.32 23.36 4.25
C LEU A 363 -14.67 23.01 3.63
N ASP A 364 -15.74 23.65 4.13
CA ASP A 364 -17.06 23.56 3.51
C ASP A 364 -16.96 24.07 2.05
N PRO A 365 -17.19 23.21 1.05
CA PRO A 365 -17.14 23.59 -0.36
C PRO A 365 -18.36 24.43 -0.80
N GLY A 366 -19.34 24.65 0.09
CA GLY A 366 -20.63 25.25 -0.23
C GLY A 366 -21.57 24.25 -0.92
N ALA A 367 -22.83 24.64 -1.15
CA ALA A 367 -23.80 23.77 -1.82
C ALA A 367 -23.33 23.40 -3.24
N PRO A 368 -23.45 22.13 -3.67
CA PRO A 368 -23.09 21.73 -5.03
C PRO A 368 -23.99 22.42 -6.06
N ASP A 369 -23.38 23.03 -7.05
CA ASP A 369 -24.06 23.57 -8.23
C ASP A 369 -23.94 22.62 -9.43
N SER A 370 -24.55 23.00 -10.56
CA SER A 370 -24.52 22.16 -11.78
C SER A 370 -23.12 21.94 -12.36
N THR A 371 -22.17 22.84 -12.07
CA THR A 371 -20.78 22.80 -12.55
C THR A 371 -19.84 22.08 -11.59
N SER A 372 -20.22 21.92 -10.32
CA SER A 372 -19.43 21.27 -9.27
C SER A 372 -18.88 19.90 -9.66
N TRP A 373 -19.56 19.16 -10.53
CA TRP A 373 -19.06 17.89 -11.08
C TRP A 373 -17.71 18.01 -11.80
N LEU A 374 -17.43 19.17 -12.39
CA LEU A 374 -16.24 19.45 -13.18
C LEU A 374 -15.29 20.42 -12.47
N THR A 375 -15.82 21.35 -11.69
CA THR A 375 -15.05 22.46 -11.09
C THR A 375 -14.56 22.14 -9.68
N ALA A 376 -15.30 21.36 -8.89
CA ALA A 376 -14.86 20.95 -7.56
C ALA A 376 -13.78 19.87 -7.71
N TRP A 377 -12.61 20.12 -7.13
CA TRP A 377 -11.48 19.20 -7.21
C TRP A 377 -10.61 19.28 -5.97
N GLN A 378 -10.31 18.11 -5.42
CA GLN A 378 -9.39 17.93 -4.32
C GLN A 378 -8.56 16.68 -4.53
N THR A 379 -7.25 16.86 -4.72
CA THR A 379 -6.37 15.76 -5.08
C THR A 379 -6.19 14.79 -3.90
N ASP A 380 -6.68 13.56 -4.03
CA ASP A 380 -6.30 12.49 -3.12
C ASP A 380 -4.95 11.91 -3.57
N TRP A 381 -3.87 12.40 -2.95
CA TRP A 381 -2.50 12.01 -3.27
C TRP A 381 -2.21 10.51 -3.09
N LEU A 382 -2.93 9.81 -2.21
CA LEU A 382 -2.80 8.35 -2.06
C LEU A 382 -3.29 7.66 -3.32
N TRP A 383 -4.54 7.94 -3.71
CA TRP A 383 -5.18 7.27 -4.84
C TRP A 383 -4.58 7.67 -6.19
N VAL A 384 -4.20 8.94 -6.36
CA VAL A 384 -3.46 9.39 -7.55
C VAL A 384 -2.13 8.68 -7.69
N THR A 385 -1.36 8.54 -6.61
CA THR A 385 -0.07 7.84 -6.64
C THR A 385 -0.26 6.36 -6.98
N VAL A 386 -1.26 5.69 -6.38
CA VAL A 386 -1.59 4.29 -6.69
C VAL A 386 -1.97 4.14 -8.18
N ALA A 387 -2.82 5.03 -8.71
CA ALA A 387 -3.24 5.03 -10.10
C ALA A 387 -2.06 5.23 -11.07
N VAL A 388 -1.19 6.21 -10.79
CA VAL A 388 0.01 6.48 -11.60
C VAL A 388 0.94 5.27 -11.61
N ILE A 389 1.22 4.66 -10.46
CA ILE A 389 2.05 3.45 -10.39
C ILE A 389 1.40 2.32 -11.21
N ALA A 390 0.11 2.08 -11.02
CA ALA A 390 -0.62 1.02 -11.71
C ALA A 390 -0.62 1.20 -13.24
N ILE A 391 -0.82 2.43 -13.73
CA ILE A 391 -0.74 2.77 -15.15
C ILE A 391 0.68 2.59 -15.67
N VAL A 392 1.69 3.20 -15.03
CA VAL A 392 3.08 3.17 -15.50
C VAL A 392 3.61 1.74 -15.54
N VAL A 393 3.34 0.94 -14.51
CA VAL A 393 3.78 -0.46 -14.45
C VAL A 393 3.12 -1.28 -15.56
N TYR A 394 1.82 -1.13 -15.78
CA TYR A 394 1.08 -1.81 -16.84
C TYR A 394 1.62 -1.44 -18.23
N LEU A 395 1.81 -0.15 -18.50
CA LEU A 395 2.35 0.33 -19.77
C LEU A 395 3.78 -0.17 -20.01
N ARG A 396 4.62 -0.20 -18.98
CA ARG A 396 5.98 -0.78 -19.09
C ARG A 396 5.94 -2.27 -19.41
N TRP A 397 4.98 -3.02 -18.88
CA TRP A 397 4.80 -4.43 -19.23
C TRP A 397 4.30 -4.62 -20.66
N ALA A 398 3.36 -3.78 -21.11
CA ALA A 398 2.87 -3.80 -22.49
C ALA A 398 3.98 -3.46 -23.50
N VAL A 399 4.76 -2.41 -23.25
CA VAL A 399 5.90 -2.02 -24.09
C VAL A 399 6.97 -3.11 -24.09
N ARG A 400 7.25 -3.72 -22.94
CA ARG A 400 8.20 -4.85 -22.85
C ARG A 400 7.73 -6.04 -23.70
N LEU A 401 6.44 -6.34 -23.70
CA LEU A 401 5.86 -7.40 -24.51
C LEU A 401 5.98 -7.06 -26.01
N HIS A 402 5.62 -5.84 -26.39
CA HIS A 402 5.76 -5.35 -27.76
C HIS A 402 7.21 -5.39 -28.26
N SER A 403 8.18 -4.97 -27.44
CA SER A 403 9.61 -5.01 -27.78
C SER A 403 10.17 -6.41 -28.02
N ARG A 404 9.46 -7.46 -27.56
CA ARG A 404 9.80 -8.87 -27.80
C ARG A 404 9.15 -9.44 -29.06
N GLY A 405 8.33 -8.65 -29.76
CA GLY A 405 7.55 -9.09 -30.92
C GLY A 405 6.15 -9.63 -30.58
N ASP A 406 5.77 -9.67 -29.30
CA ASP A 406 4.45 -10.14 -28.88
C ASP A 406 3.40 -9.04 -29.01
N ARG A 407 2.20 -9.37 -29.50
CA ARG A 407 1.08 -8.44 -29.61
C ARG A 407 0.26 -8.38 -28.32
N TRP A 408 -0.04 -7.17 -27.83
CA TRP A 408 -0.98 -6.92 -26.75
C TRP A 408 -2.17 -6.08 -27.26
N PRO A 409 -3.43 -6.47 -27.02
CA PRO A 409 -4.58 -5.72 -27.53
C PRO A 409 -4.67 -4.30 -26.95
N LEU A 410 -4.80 -3.28 -27.82
CA LEU A 410 -4.87 -1.88 -27.41
C LEU A 410 -6.06 -1.59 -26.49
N LEU A 411 -7.23 -2.19 -26.77
CA LEU A 411 -8.43 -2.02 -25.96
C LEU A 411 -8.22 -2.43 -24.49
N ARG A 412 -7.38 -3.44 -24.21
CA ARG A 412 -7.05 -3.82 -22.81
C ARG A 412 -6.26 -2.72 -22.11
N THR A 413 -5.36 -2.07 -22.84
CA THR A 413 -4.57 -0.96 -22.32
C THR A 413 -5.44 0.27 -22.08
N ILE A 414 -6.32 0.62 -23.04
CA ILE A 414 -7.27 1.73 -22.89
C ILE A 414 -8.19 1.49 -21.69
N SER A 415 -8.75 0.28 -21.58
CA SER A 415 -9.63 -0.10 -20.46
C SER A 415 -8.94 0.05 -19.11
N TRP A 416 -7.69 -0.43 -18.99
CA TRP A 416 -6.90 -0.30 -17.76
C TRP A 416 -6.63 1.16 -17.39
N VAL A 417 -6.18 1.98 -18.36
CA VAL A 417 -5.88 3.39 -18.13
C VAL A 417 -7.15 4.15 -17.76
N LEU A 418 -8.23 3.95 -18.51
CA LEU A 418 -9.51 4.61 -18.25
C LEU A 418 -10.08 4.24 -16.89
N GLY A 419 -9.98 2.97 -16.48
CA GLY A 419 -10.45 2.54 -15.16
C GLY A 419 -9.75 3.28 -14.01
N TRP A 420 -8.44 3.49 -14.11
CA TRP A 420 -7.69 4.27 -13.11
C TRP A 420 -7.98 5.78 -13.18
N LEU A 421 -8.20 6.35 -14.37
CA LEU A 421 -8.60 7.75 -14.51
C LEU A 421 -10.00 8.00 -13.90
N VAL A 422 -10.94 7.09 -14.14
CA VAL A 422 -12.28 7.13 -13.54
C VAL A 422 -12.22 6.95 -12.03
N PHE A 423 -11.35 6.07 -11.53
CA PHE A 423 -11.11 5.92 -10.09
C PHE A 423 -10.55 7.21 -9.45
N VAL A 424 -9.59 7.87 -10.11
CA VAL A 424 -9.07 9.17 -9.65
C VAL A 424 -10.17 10.23 -9.65
N TYR A 425 -11.02 10.27 -10.66
CA TYR A 425 -12.15 11.19 -10.69
C TYR A 425 -13.13 10.96 -9.53
N PHE A 426 -13.48 9.70 -9.21
CA PHE A 426 -14.37 9.42 -8.08
C PHE A 426 -13.76 9.81 -6.73
N THR A 427 -12.45 9.68 -6.57
CA THR A 427 -11.74 9.96 -5.32
C THR A 427 -11.28 11.41 -5.16
N SER A 428 -11.11 12.15 -6.26
CA SER A 428 -10.52 13.50 -6.26
C SER A 428 -11.38 14.58 -6.91
N GLY A 429 -12.32 14.22 -7.80
CA GLY A 429 -13.23 15.17 -8.42
C GLY A 429 -14.36 15.60 -7.48
N GLY A 430 -15.37 16.28 -8.02
CA GLY A 430 -16.51 16.75 -7.23
C GLY A 430 -17.18 15.63 -6.42
N VAL A 431 -17.16 14.41 -6.96
CA VAL A 431 -17.68 13.23 -6.24
C VAL A 431 -16.94 12.96 -4.93
N GLY A 432 -15.62 13.00 -4.93
CA GLY A 432 -14.83 12.81 -3.70
C GLY A 432 -14.94 13.99 -2.74
N VAL A 433 -15.08 15.21 -3.26
CA VAL A 433 -15.25 16.43 -2.44
C VAL A 433 -16.56 16.37 -1.66
N TYR A 434 -17.69 16.18 -2.36
CA TYR A 434 -19.01 16.17 -1.73
C TYR A 434 -19.30 14.83 -1.03
N GLY A 435 -18.71 13.72 -1.47
CA GLY A 435 -18.90 12.39 -0.87
C GLY A 435 -18.41 12.27 0.58
N ARG A 436 -17.63 13.23 1.07
CA ARG A 436 -17.21 13.30 2.48
C ARG A 436 -18.22 13.96 3.40
N ILE A 437 -19.17 14.71 2.86
CA ILE A 437 -20.12 15.50 3.65
C ILE A 437 -21.59 15.22 3.29
N LEU A 438 -21.87 14.62 2.13
CA LEU A 438 -23.21 14.22 1.68
C LEU A 438 -23.27 12.71 1.43
N PHE A 439 -24.27 12.06 2.01
CA PHE A 439 -24.53 10.63 1.83
C PHE A 439 -24.88 10.31 0.37
N SER A 440 -25.61 11.18 -0.32
CA SER A 440 -25.98 10.97 -1.72
C SER A 440 -24.75 10.90 -2.63
N TRP A 441 -23.81 11.83 -2.49
CA TRP A 441 -22.55 11.86 -3.24
C TRP A 441 -21.61 10.74 -2.80
N HIS A 442 -21.63 10.38 -1.51
CA HIS A 442 -20.93 9.21 -0.99
C HIS A 442 -21.40 7.93 -1.69
N MET A 443 -22.71 7.76 -1.91
CA MET A 443 -23.22 6.63 -2.70
C MET A 443 -22.70 6.64 -4.15
N ILE A 444 -22.57 7.80 -4.77
CA ILE A 444 -22.03 7.92 -6.14
C ILE A 444 -20.56 7.49 -6.16
N GLU A 445 -19.76 7.96 -5.19
CA GLU A 445 -18.36 7.56 -5.04
C GLU A 445 -18.25 6.04 -4.90
N HIS A 446 -18.97 5.47 -3.94
CA HIS A 446 -18.87 4.06 -3.62
C HIS A 446 -19.39 3.16 -4.75
N MET A 447 -20.52 3.49 -5.37
CA MET A 447 -21.03 2.71 -6.49
C MET A 447 -20.13 2.84 -7.71
N GLY A 448 -19.59 4.04 -7.97
CA GLY A 448 -18.61 4.27 -9.03
C GLY A 448 -17.36 3.41 -8.87
N VAL A 449 -16.79 3.40 -7.66
CA VAL A 449 -15.59 2.63 -7.33
C VAL A 449 -15.85 1.12 -7.26
N ALA A 450 -16.99 0.69 -6.74
CA ALA A 450 -17.32 -0.74 -6.58
C ALA A 450 -17.85 -1.40 -7.85
N MET A 451 -18.45 -0.65 -8.79
CA MET A 451 -19.12 -1.22 -9.96
C MET A 451 -18.54 -0.71 -11.28
N ILE A 452 -18.38 0.61 -11.44
CA ILE A 452 -17.94 1.19 -12.73
C ILE A 452 -16.45 0.96 -12.96
N VAL A 453 -15.61 1.25 -11.96
CA VAL A 453 -14.14 1.10 -12.07
C VAL A 453 -13.74 -0.36 -12.38
N PRO A 454 -14.25 -1.40 -11.68
CA PRO A 454 -14.01 -2.79 -12.02
C PRO A 454 -14.33 -3.20 -13.46
N LEU A 455 -15.41 -2.68 -14.04
CA LEU A 455 -15.78 -2.97 -15.43
C LEU A 455 -14.72 -2.51 -16.44
N LEU A 456 -13.95 -1.50 -16.08
CA LEU A 456 -12.85 -0.99 -16.89
C LEU A 456 -11.51 -1.70 -16.54
N LEU A 457 -11.26 -1.99 -15.26
CA LEU A 457 -10.00 -2.61 -14.84
C LEU A 457 -9.89 -4.09 -15.21
N VAL A 458 -10.97 -4.87 -15.06
CA VAL A 458 -10.96 -6.32 -15.26
C VAL A 458 -10.66 -6.74 -16.71
N PRO A 459 -11.23 -6.11 -17.76
CA PRO A 459 -10.86 -6.39 -19.15
C PRO A 459 -9.38 -6.10 -19.45
N GLY A 460 -8.73 -5.26 -18.65
CA GLY A 460 -7.30 -4.98 -18.73
C GLY A 460 -6.40 -6.22 -18.57
N ALA A 461 -6.89 -7.30 -17.96
CA ALA A 461 -6.13 -8.54 -17.72
C ALA A 461 -4.72 -8.30 -17.14
N PRO A 462 -4.60 -7.51 -16.06
CA PRO A 462 -3.31 -7.13 -15.49
C PRO A 462 -2.47 -8.33 -15.05
N ILE A 463 -3.09 -9.41 -14.54
CA ILE A 463 -2.36 -10.61 -14.08
C ILE A 463 -1.75 -11.34 -15.29
N THR A 464 -2.51 -11.49 -16.37
CA THR A 464 -2.04 -12.11 -17.62
C THR A 464 -0.87 -11.34 -18.21
N LEU A 465 -0.99 -10.01 -18.27
CA LEU A 465 0.10 -9.16 -18.76
C LEU A 465 1.34 -9.28 -17.86
N ALA A 466 1.17 -9.25 -16.55
CA ALA A 466 2.26 -9.38 -15.58
C ALA A 466 3.00 -10.71 -15.75
N LEU A 467 2.29 -11.84 -15.85
CA LEU A 467 2.89 -13.17 -16.00
C LEU A 467 3.65 -13.35 -17.33
N ARG A 468 3.22 -12.66 -18.40
CA ARG A 468 3.91 -12.62 -19.70
C ARG A 468 5.13 -11.71 -19.70
N ALA A 469 5.04 -10.55 -19.05
CA ALA A 469 6.11 -9.55 -19.06
C ALA A 469 7.24 -9.86 -18.06
N LEU A 470 6.90 -10.36 -16.87
CA LEU A 470 7.84 -10.56 -15.78
C LEU A 470 8.76 -11.77 -15.99
N PRO A 471 10.08 -11.62 -15.72
CA PRO A 471 11.02 -12.74 -15.81
C PRO A 471 10.79 -13.76 -14.69
N ALA A 472 10.98 -15.04 -14.99
CA ALA A 472 11.00 -16.11 -13.99
C ALA A 472 12.38 -16.18 -13.29
N ARG A 473 12.38 -16.44 -11.99
CA ARG A 473 13.60 -16.63 -11.20
C ARG A 473 13.93 -18.12 -11.07
N LYS A 474 15.18 -18.48 -11.37
CA LYS A 474 15.67 -19.89 -11.36
C LYS A 474 16.31 -20.31 -10.02
N ASP A 475 16.45 -19.39 -9.07
CA ASP A 475 17.22 -19.58 -7.83
C ASP A 475 16.35 -19.83 -6.58
N LYS A 476 15.09 -20.23 -6.79
CA LYS A 476 14.10 -20.51 -5.74
C LYS A 476 13.77 -19.31 -4.81
N THR A 477 14.18 -18.10 -5.15
CA THR A 477 13.70 -16.86 -4.49
C THR A 477 12.29 -16.51 -4.96
N MET A 478 11.54 -15.77 -4.16
CA MET A 478 10.19 -15.31 -4.52
C MET A 478 10.26 -13.92 -5.14
N GLY A 479 10.10 -13.83 -6.46
CA GLY A 479 9.93 -12.57 -7.17
C GLY A 479 8.46 -12.21 -7.39
N PRO A 480 8.18 -11.06 -8.02
CA PRO A 480 6.81 -10.64 -8.31
C PRO A 480 6.02 -11.67 -9.13
N ARG A 481 6.64 -12.30 -10.12
CA ARG A 481 6.01 -13.36 -10.93
C ARG A 481 5.68 -14.59 -10.09
N GLU A 482 6.64 -15.06 -9.29
CA GLU A 482 6.44 -16.24 -8.45
C GLU A 482 5.39 -15.99 -7.37
N PHE A 483 5.33 -14.77 -6.83
CA PHE A 483 4.30 -14.36 -5.88
C PHE A 483 2.90 -14.36 -6.51
N ILE A 484 2.74 -13.74 -7.69
CA ILE A 484 1.47 -13.76 -8.43
C ILE A 484 1.06 -15.21 -8.73
N LEU A 485 1.98 -16.04 -9.21
CA LEU A 485 1.68 -17.46 -9.47
C LEU A 485 1.26 -18.20 -8.20
N ALA A 486 1.94 -17.98 -7.09
CA ALA A 486 1.59 -18.62 -5.81
C ALA A 486 0.19 -18.19 -5.34
N THR A 487 -0.16 -16.92 -5.48
CA THR A 487 -1.49 -16.40 -5.12
C THR A 487 -2.57 -16.97 -6.04
N VAL A 488 -2.35 -16.98 -7.35
CA VAL A 488 -3.32 -17.48 -8.34
C VAL A 488 -3.64 -18.96 -8.13
N HIS A 489 -2.66 -19.76 -7.73
CA HIS A 489 -2.85 -21.20 -7.48
C HIS A 489 -3.21 -21.52 -6.02
N SER A 490 -3.40 -20.52 -5.17
CA SER A 490 -3.71 -20.72 -3.75
C SER A 490 -5.14 -21.23 -3.53
N THR A 491 -5.32 -22.06 -2.50
CA THR A 491 -6.66 -22.49 -2.05
C THR A 491 -7.51 -21.30 -1.60
N TYR A 492 -6.87 -20.27 -1.02
CA TYR A 492 -7.55 -19.05 -0.59
C TYR A 492 -8.23 -18.33 -1.75
N LEU A 493 -7.49 -18.10 -2.85
CA LEU A 493 -8.10 -17.49 -4.04
C LEU A 493 -9.17 -18.41 -4.65
N ARG A 494 -9.01 -19.74 -4.58
CA ARG A 494 -10.04 -20.68 -5.05
C ARG A 494 -11.36 -20.52 -4.31
N VAL A 495 -11.33 -20.24 -3.01
CA VAL A 495 -12.52 -19.97 -2.20
C VAL A 495 -13.08 -18.59 -2.55
N LEU A 496 -12.26 -17.54 -2.53
CA LEU A 496 -12.73 -16.18 -2.79
C LEU A 496 -13.28 -15.98 -4.21
N ALA A 497 -12.70 -16.67 -5.20
CA ALA A 497 -13.12 -16.60 -6.59
C ALA A 497 -14.33 -17.49 -6.92
N ASN A 498 -14.92 -18.18 -5.93
CA ASN A 498 -16.19 -18.86 -6.13
C ASN A 498 -17.28 -17.79 -6.37
N PRO A 499 -18.10 -17.89 -7.45
CA PRO A 499 -19.11 -16.88 -7.77
C PRO A 499 -20.07 -16.54 -6.64
N VAL A 500 -20.51 -17.53 -5.86
CA VAL A 500 -21.42 -17.32 -4.72
C VAL A 500 -20.71 -16.59 -3.59
N ILE A 501 -19.44 -16.92 -3.33
CA ILE A 501 -18.65 -16.28 -2.27
C ILE A 501 -18.32 -14.84 -2.67
N ALA A 502 -17.91 -14.60 -3.92
CA ALA A 502 -17.66 -13.26 -4.43
C ALA A 502 -18.93 -12.38 -4.40
N ALA A 503 -20.07 -12.93 -4.83
CA ALA A 503 -21.38 -12.28 -4.73
C ALA A 503 -21.77 -11.96 -3.28
N SER A 504 -21.55 -12.93 -2.38
CA SER A 504 -21.85 -12.77 -0.95
C SER A 504 -20.98 -11.68 -0.33
N PHE A 505 -19.69 -11.64 -0.62
CA PHE A 505 -18.82 -10.54 -0.16
C PHE A 505 -19.25 -9.20 -0.75
N PHE A 506 -19.60 -9.15 -2.04
CA PHE A 506 -20.07 -7.92 -2.65
C PHE A 506 -21.33 -7.37 -1.96
N PHE A 507 -22.34 -8.21 -1.72
CA PHE A 507 -23.59 -7.79 -1.11
C PHE A 507 -23.55 -7.66 0.43
N PHE A 508 -23.19 -8.72 1.16
CA PHE A 508 -23.28 -8.71 2.63
C PHE A 508 -22.30 -7.73 3.25
N SER A 509 -21.17 -7.45 2.59
CA SER A 509 -20.28 -6.41 3.10
C SER A 509 -20.91 -5.01 3.04
N LEU A 510 -21.77 -4.74 2.07
CA LEU A 510 -22.55 -3.49 2.01
C LEU A 510 -23.48 -3.39 3.22
N ALA A 511 -24.29 -4.42 3.45
CA ALA A 511 -25.22 -4.46 4.58
C ALA A 511 -24.47 -4.34 5.93
N ILE A 512 -23.41 -5.13 6.14
CA ILE A 512 -22.63 -5.09 7.38
C ILE A 512 -21.97 -3.72 7.56
N PHE A 513 -21.43 -3.14 6.49
CA PHE A 513 -20.73 -1.86 6.58
C PHE A 513 -21.67 -0.72 7.01
N TYR A 514 -22.80 -0.54 6.33
CA TYR A 514 -23.72 0.56 6.60
C TYR A 514 -24.52 0.43 7.90
N TYR A 515 -24.82 -0.80 8.33
CA TYR A 515 -25.58 -1.07 9.56
C TYR A 515 -24.70 -1.42 10.77
N SER A 516 -23.38 -1.15 10.70
CA SER A 516 -22.46 -1.30 11.84
C SER A 516 -21.69 0.00 12.09
N PRO A 517 -20.97 0.11 13.23
CA PRO A 517 -20.12 1.27 13.51
C PRO A 517 -18.99 1.50 12.48
N LEU A 518 -18.76 0.56 11.54
CA LEU A 518 -17.75 0.70 10.50
C LEU A 518 -18.00 1.89 9.57
N PHE A 519 -19.26 2.18 9.25
CA PHE A 519 -19.59 3.32 8.39
C PHE A 519 -19.23 4.65 9.07
N GLU A 520 -19.68 4.86 10.31
CA GLU A 520 -19.34 6.07 11.05
C GLU A 520 -17.82 6.19 11.28
N LEU A 521 -17.14 5.08 11.56
CA LEU A 521 -15.68 5.06 11.67
C LEU A 521 -14.99 5.47 10.36
N ALA A 522 -15.51 5.03 9.22
CA ALA A 522 -14.98 5.39 7.90
C ALA A 522 -15.19 6.87 7.57
N MET A 523 -16.29 7.47 8.02
CA MET A 523 -16.53 8.90 7.85
C MET A 523 -15.64 9.76 8.77
N ARG A 524 -15.40 9.31 10.01
CA ARG A 524 -14.60 10.05 11.00
C ARG A 524 -13.08 9.92 10.83
N THR A 525 -12.60 8.85 10.20
CA THR A 525 -11.17 8.53 10.18
C THR A 525 -10.67 8.29 8.77
N HIS A 526 -9.51 8.88 8.45
CA HIS A 526 -8.86 8.64 7.17
C HIS A 526 -8.60 7.15 6.91
N THR A 527 -8.09 6.45 7.91
CA THR A 527 -7.83 5.00 7.83
C THR A 527 -9.09 4.21 7.52
N GLY A 528 -10.21 4.53 8.18
CA GLY A 528 -11.49 3.88 7.92
C GLY A 528 -11.95 4.11 6.48
N HIS A 529 -11.85 5.35 5.99
CA HIS A 529 -12.18 5.68 4.60
C HIS A 529 -11.29 4.94 3.58
N VAL A 530 -9.98 4.90 3.80
CA VAL A 530 -9.05 4.15 2.93
C VAL A 530 -9.38 2.66 2.91
N LEU A 531 -9.64 2.05 4.08
CA LEU A 531 -10.01 0.64 4.17
C LEU A 531 -11.33 0.33 3.46
N MET A 532 -12.31 1.21 3.60
CA MET A 532 -13.57 1.14 2.87
C MET A 532 -13.34 1.14 1.36
N MET A 533 -12.53 2.08 0.85
CA MET A 533 -12.22 2.20 -0.58
C MET A 533 -11.46 0.99 -1.12
N VAL A 534 -10.46 0.49 -0.38
CA VAL A 534 -9.76 -0.77 -0.74
C VAL A 534 -10.75 -1.92 -0.81
N HIS A 535 -11.62 -2.07 0.20
CA HIS A 535 -12.57 -3.17 0.29
C HIS A 535 -13.56 -3.16 -0.88
N PHE A 536 -14.24 -2.03 -1.14
CA PHE A 536 -15.25 -1.94 -2.19
C PHE A 536 -14.66 -2.06 -3.60
N LEU A 537 -13.46 -1.49 -3.84
CA LEU A 537 -12.74 -1.73 -5.10
C LEU A 537 -12.38 -3.22 -5.25
N ALA A 538 -11.89 -3.87 -4.18
CA ALA A 538 -11.47 -5.26 -4.23
C ALA A 538 -12.64 -6.24 -4.42
N THR A 539 -13.75 -6.06 -3.69
CA THR A 539 -14.94 -6.91 -3.84
C THR A 539 -15.60 -6.70 -5.20
N GLY A 540 -15.71 -5.45 -5.66
CA GLY A 540 -16.19 -5.10 -6.99
C GLY A 540 -15.35 -5.70 -8.11
N TYR A 541 -14.02 -5.58 -8.01
CA TYR A 541 -13.07 -6.19 -8.94
C TYR A 541 -13.20 -7.72 -8.94
N MET A 542 -13.26 -8.34 -7.76
CA MET A 542 -13.40 -9.79 -7.62
C MET A 542 -14.69 -10.29 -8.27
N PHE A 543 -15.84 -9.68 -7.95
CA PHE A 543 -17.14 -10.04 -8.50
C PHE A 543 -17.17 -9.90 -10.02
N THR A 544 -16.70 -8.76 -10.54
CA THR A 544 -16.58 -8.51 -11.98
C THR A 544 -15.64 -9.52 -12.66
N TRP A 545 -14.49 -9.83 -12.05
CA TRP A 545 -13.53 -10.80 -12.57
C TRP A 545 -14.10 -12.22 -12.62
N VAL A 546 -14.87 -12.63 -11.62
CA VAL A 546 -15.50 -13.95 -11.60
C VAL A 546 -16.54 -14.10 -12.71
N LEU A 547 -17.27 -13.03 -13.05
CA LEU A 547 -18.27 -13.03 -14.11
C LEU A 547 -17.66 -12.95 -15.52
N ILE A 548 -16.80 -11.95 -15.77
CA ILE A 548 -16.35 -11.59 -17.14
C ILE A 548 -14.84 -11.58 -17.33
N GLY A 549 -14.07 -11.90 -16.28
CA GLY A 549 -12.61 -11.78 -16.27
C GLY A 549 -11.92 -12.54 -17.38
N THR A 550 -10.62 -12.34 -17.58
CA THR A 550 -9.80 -13.18 -18.49
C THR A 550 -8.49 -13.64 -17.87
N ASP A 551 -8.16 -13.11 -16.70
CA ASP A 551 -7.00 -13.50 -15.91
C ASP A 551 -7.11 -14.93 -15.39
N PRO A 552 -5.96 -15.62 -15.19
CA PRO A 552 -5.94 -17.00 -14.74
C PRO A 552 -6.54 -17.14 -13.34
N GLY A 553 -7.28 -18.22 -13.12
CA GLY A 553 -7.96 -18.51 -11.86
C GLY A 553 -8.63 -19.89 -11.89
N PRO A 554 -9.50 -20.18 -10.91
CA PRO A 554 -10.25 -21.43 -10.85
C PRO A 554 -11.12 -21.68 -12.08
N LYS A 555 -11.57 -22.93 -12.25
CA LYS A 555 -12.48 -23.30 -13.34
C LYS A 555 -13.75 -22.47 -13.27
N ARG A 556 -14.14 -21.88 -14.40
CA ARG A 556 -15.36 -21.07 -14.52
C ARG A 556 -16.61 -21.92 -14.44
N TRP A 557 -17.65 -21.30 -13.88
CA TRP A 557 -19.00 -21.86 -13.90
C TRP A 557 -19.63 -21.68 -15.29
N SER A 558 -20.74 -22.37 -15.53
CA SER A 558 -21.48 -22.20 -16.77
C SER A 558 -22.02 -20.76 -16.88
N PRO A 559 -22.13 -20.19 -18.09
CA PRO A 559 -22.63 -18.83 -18.26
C PRO A 559 -24.02 -18.61 -17.64
N ILE A 560 -24.90 -19.62 -17.74
CA ILE A 560 -26.23 -19.57 -17.11
C ILE A 560 -26.12 -19.46 -15.58
N ALA A 561 -25.24 -20.25 -14.94
CA ALA A 561 -25.05 -20.16 -13.50
C ALA A 561 -24.49 -18.79 -13.07
N LEU A 562 -23.61 -18.19 -13.89
CA LEU A 562 -23.10 -16.83 -13.65
C LEU A 562 -24.20 -15.78 -13.80
N LEU A 563 -25.09 -15.91 -14.79
CA LEU A 563 -26.26 -15.04 -14.93
C LEU A 563 -27.21 -15.16 -13.73
N VAL A 564 -27.47 -16.38 -13.25
CA VAL A 564 -28.28 -16.59 -12.03
C VAL A 564 -27.63 -15.90 -10.84
N VAL A 565 -26.32 -16.09 -10.63
CA VAL A 565 -25.59 -15.41 -9.54
C VAL A 565 -25.69 -13.89 -9.69
N LEU A 566 -25.53 -13.36 -10.90
CA LEU A 566 -25.67 -11.93 -11.18
C LEU A 566 -27.07 -11.41 -10.82
N PHE A 567 -28.13 -12.06 -11.33
CA PHE A 567 -29.52 -11.66 -11.09
C PHE A 567 -29.93 -11.76 -9.61
N VAL A 568 -29.46 -12.78 -8.91
CA VAL A 568 -29.68 -12.90 -7.46
C VAL A 568 -28.96 -11.77 -6.72
N THR A 569 -27.70 -11.50 -7.08
CA THR A 569 -26.89 -10.44 -6.43
C THR A 569 -27.50 -9.06 -6.64
N ILE A 570 -27.94 -8.73 -7.86
CA ILE A 570 -28.59 -7.45 -8.11
C ILE A 570 -29.95 -7.34 -7.41
N SER A 571 -30.73 -8.42 -7.29
CA SER A 571 -32.00 -8.38 -6.56
C SER A 571 -31.77 -7.98 -5.09
N PHE A 572 -30.73 -8.55 -4.46
CA PHE A 572 -30.34 -8.17 -3.11
C PHE A 572 -29.80 -6.73 -3.04
N HIS A 573 -28.99 -6.32 -4.01
CA HIS A 573 -28.48 -4.94 -4.08
C HIS A 573 -29.59 -3.90 -4.25
N ALA A 574 -30.57 -4.15 -5.12
CA ALA A 574 -31.72 -3.29 -5.32
C ALA A 574 -32.54 -3.17 -4.03
N PHE A 575 -32.72 -4.26 -3.29
CA PHE A 575 -33.39 -4.23 -1.99
C PHE A 575 -32.65 -3.34 -0.98
N PHE A 576 -31.31 -3.36 -0.94
CA PHE A 576 -30.53 -2.44 -0.12
C PHE A 576 -30.82 -0.96 -0.47
N GLY A 577 -30.84 -0.61 -1.76
CA GLY A 577 -31.18 0.75 -2.20
C GLY A 577 -32.59 1.18 -1.75
N VAL A 578 -33.58 0.28 -1.87
CA VAL A 578 -34.95 0.52 -1.40
C VAL A 578 -35.01 0.74 0.12
N LEU A 579 -34.30 -0.09 0.91
CA LEU A 579 -34.24 0.06 2.36
C LEU A 579 -33.70 1.44 2.77
N ILE A 580 -32.62 1.90 2.15
CA ILE A 580 -32.06 3.22 2.43
C ILE A 580 -33.01 4.33 1.98
N THR A 581 -33.66 4.18 0.82
CA THR A 581 -34.65 5.15 0.31
C THR A 581 -35.84 5.31 1.27
N GLN A 582 -36.24 4.23 1.94
CA GLN A 582 -37.37 4.22 2.89
C GLN A 582 -36.96 4.48 4.34
N SER A 583 -35.65 4.59 4.62
CA SER A 583 -35.14 4.75 5.98
C SER A 583 -35.62 6.05 6.64
N THR A 584 -35.94 5.99 7.93
CA THR A 584 -36.28 7.14 8.78
C THR A 584 -35.16 7.51 9.74
N GLU A 585 -34.21 6.60 9.96
CA GLU A 585 -33.06 6.81 10.84
C GLU A 585 -31.84 7.24 10.03
N LEU A 586 -31.14 8.27 10.54
CA LEU A 586 -29.91 8.77 9.96
C LEU A 586 -28.75 7.81 10.29
N LEU A 587 -28.12 7.25 9.26
CA LEU A 587 -26.89 6.49 9.41
C LEU A 587 -25.75 7.45 9.79
N ALA A 588 -24.84 6.99 10.66
CA ALA A 588 -23.74 7.80 11.19
C ALA A 588 -24.23 9.16 11.74
N ALA A 589 -25.31 9.16 12.53
CA ALA A 589 -25.96 10.38 13.03
C ALA A 589 -25.01 11.33 13.77
N ASN A 590 -24.01 10.80 14.49
CA ASN A 590 -23.03 11.63 15.20
C ASN A 590 -21.96 12.25 14.27
N PHE A 591 -21.97 11.93 12.98
CA PHE A 591 -21.18 12.57 11.94
C PHE A 591 -22.06 13.53 11.13
N PHE A 592 -23.01 13.03 10.35
CA PHE A 592 -23.84 13.85 9.46
C PHE A 592 -24.74 14.82 10.22
N GLY A 593 -25.22 14.45 11.40
CA GLY A 593 -26.01 15.33 12.26
C GLY A 593 -25.19 16.42 12.95
N ARG A 594 -23.86 16.36 12.92
CA ARG A 594 -22.97 17.36 13.54
C ARG A 594 -22.32 18.32 12.54
N LEU A 595 -22.33 18.02 11.24
CA LEU A 595 -21.67 18.87 10.23
C LEU A 595 -22.24 20.29 10.18
N ASP A 596 -23.50 20.49 10.60
CA ASP A 596 -24.17 21.81 10.71
C ASP A 596 -24.04 22.67 9.44
N LEU A 597 -24.23 22.05 8.27
CA LEU A 597 -24.11 22.70 6.97
C LEU A 597 -25.29 23.67 6.76
N PRO A 598 -25.07 24.98 6.58
CA PRO A 598 -26.14 25.98 6.51
C PRO A 598 -27.05 25.80 5.28
N TRP A 599 -26.55 25.12 4.26
CA TRP A 599 -27.25 24.85 3.00
C TRP A 599 -27.86 23.43 2.93
N MET A 600 -27.59 22.55 3.92
CA MET A 600 -28.17 21.21 3.99
C MET A 600 -28.89 21.00 5.33
N THR A 601 -30.21 21.22 5.32
CA THR A 601 -31.04 21.21 6.54
C THR A 601 -31.63 19.84 6.88
N THR A 602 -31.61 18.87 5.96
CA THR A 602 -32.27 17.56 6.14
C THR A 602 -31.37 16.38 5.73
N PRO A 603 -30.39 15.96 6.55
CA PRO A 603 -29.46 14.88 6.22
C PRO A 603 -30.15 13.54 5.90
N VAL A 604 -31.29 13.23 6.54
CA VAL A 604 -32.07 12.03 6.23
C VAL A 604 -32.64 12.08 4.81
N ALA A 605 -33.02 13.26 4.30
CA ALA A 605 -33.50 13.38 2.93
C ALA A 605 -32.38 13.11 1.92
N ASP A 606 -31.17 13.62 2.18
CA ASP A 606 -29.98 13.32 1.39
C ASP A 606 -29.64 11.82 1.40
N GLN A 607 -29.76 11.16 2.57
CA GLN A 607 -29.60 9.71 2.69
C GLN A 607 -30.59 8.94 1.81
N ARG A 608 -31.86 9.34 1.80
CA ARG A 608 -32.88 8.69 0.95
C ARG A 608 -32.58 8.88 -0.54
N THR A 609 -32.09 10.06 -0.94
CA THR A 609 -31.58 10.30 -2.30
C THR A 609 -30.41 9.36 -2.60
N GLY A 610 -29.49 9.16 -1.65
CA GLY A 610 -28.43 8.16 -1.78
C GLY A 610 -28.97 6.75 -2.00
N GLY A 611 -30.01 6.34 -1.27
CA GLY A 611 -30.69 5.05 -1.50
C GLY A 611 -31.22 4.91 -2.93
N ALA A 612 -31.85 5.96 -3.46
CA ALA A 612 -32.36 5.99 -4.83
C ALA A 612 -31.23 5.94 -5.87
N ILE A 613 -30.11 6.61 -5.60
CA ILE A 613 -28.89 6.56 -6.42
C ILE A 613 -28.30 5.15 -6.42
N ALA A 614 -28.16 4.52 -5.25
CA ALA A 614 -27.64 3.16 -5.13
C ALA A 614 -28.50 2.18 -5.95
N TRP A 615 -29.83 2.36 -5.92
CA TRP A 615 -30.73 1.59 -6.77
C TRP A 615 -30.51 1.87 -8.27
N GLY A 616 -30.58 3.13 -8.71
CA GLY A 616 -30.53 3.48 -10.14
C GLY A 616 -29.16 3.26 -10.80
N VAL A 617 -28.07 3.65 -10.14
CA VAL A 617 -26.71 3.51 -10.68
C VAL A 617 -26.31 2.03 -10.79
N GLY A 618 -26.81 1.16 -9.91
CA GLY A 618 -26.46 -0.26 -9.91
C GLY A 618 -26.95 -1.04 -11.13
N GLU A 619 -28.02 -0.58 -11.79
CA GLU A 619 -28.65 -1.26 -12.93
C GLU A 619 -27.76 -1.25 -14.19
N VAL A 620 -27.15 -0.10 -14.51
CA VAL A 620 -26.36 0.06 -15.75
C VAL A 620 -25.12 -0.85 -15.77
N PRO A 621 -24.23 -0.88 -14.76
CA PRO A 621 -23.10 -1.80 -14.71
C PRO A 621 -23.53 -3.27 -14.77
N THR A 622 -24.65 -3.61 -14.15
CA THR A 622 -25.15 -4.99 -14.13
C THR A 622 -25.68 -5.41 -15.49
N LEU A 623 -26.40 -4.55 -16.19
CA LEU A 623 -26.79 -4.81 -17.57
C LEU A 623 -25.56 -5.03 -18.47
N VAL A 624 -24.52 -4.20 -18.31
CA VAL A 624 -23.24 -4.38 -19.02
C VAL A 624 -22.62 -5.75 -18.71
N LEU A 625 -22.62 -6.19 -17.45
CA LEU A 625 -22.15 -7.53 -17.08
C LEU A 625 -22.98 -8.64 -17.72
N ALA A 626 -24.30 -8.56 -17.63
CA ALA A 626 -25.22 -9.56 -18.18
C ALA A 626 -25.02 -9.71 -19.70
N VAL A 627 -25.00 -8.59 -20.42
CA VAL A 627 -24.73 -8.56 -21.86
C VAL A 627 -23.35 -9.13 -22.17
N THR A 628 -22.33 -8.79 -21.38
CA THR A 628 -20.96 -9.29 -21.60
C THR A 628 -20.87 -10.81 -21.38
N VAL A 629 -21.49 -11.34 -20.32
CA VAL A 629 -21.53 -12.79 -20.05
C VAL A 629 -22.26 -13.52 -21.18
N ALA A 630 -23.43 -13.02 -21.60
CA ALA A 630 -24.20 -13.59 -22.71
C ALA A 630 -23.40 -13.55 -24.03
N TRP A 631 -22.72 -12.44 -24.31
CA TRP A 631 -21.87 -12.30 -25.50
C TRP A 631 -20.66 -13.23 -25.50
N GLN A 632 -19.99 -13.39 -24.35
CA GLN A 632 -18.88 -14.34 -24.20
C GLN A 632 -19.34 -15.79 -24.40
N TRP A 633 -20.55 -16.12 -23.93
CA TRP A 633 -21.17 -17.42 -24.13
C TRP A 633 -21.46 -17.70 -25.61
N MET A 634 -22.19 -16.82 -26.30
CA MET A 634 -22.49 -16.96 -27.73
C MET A 634 -21.23 -17.19 -28.57
N LYS A 635 -20.15 -16.47 -28.26
CA LYS A 635 -18.87 -16.59 -28.96
C LYS A 635 -18.12 -17.89 -28.66
N THR A 636 -18.33 -18.47 -27.47
CA THR A 636 -17.71 -19.74 -27.08
C THR A 636 -18.45 -20.89 -27.77
N ASP A 637 -19.78 -20.86 -27.76
CA ASP A 637 -20.62 -21.87 -28.41
C ASP A 637 -20.41 -21.91 -29.93
N ASP A 638 -20.32 -20.75 -30.59
CA ASP A 638 -20.02 -20.66 -32.03
C ASP A 638 -18.68 -21.31 -32.41
N ARG A 639 -17.66 -21.12 -31.56
CA ARG A 639 -16.33 -21.75 -31.74
C ARG A 639 -16.35 -23.24 -31.47
N GLU A 640 -17.08 -23.68 -30.45
CA GLU A 640 -17.24 -25.10 -30.14
C GLU A 640 -18.04 -25.82 -31.22
N SER A 641 -19.13 -25.22 -31.72
CA SER A 641 -19.89 -25.70 -32.87
C SER A 641 -19.00 -25.83 -34.09
N THR A 642 -18.30 -24.75 -34.49
CA THR A 642 -17.39 -24.78 -35.64
C THR A 642 -16.30 -25.85 -35.48
N ARG A 643 -15.77 -26.04 -34.27
CA ARG A 643 -14.76 -27.08 -33.99
C ARG A 643 -15.35 -28.48 -34.08
N ARG A 644 -16.59 -28.67 -33.61
CA ARG A 644 -17.33 -29.94 -33.71
C ARG A 644 -17.62 -30.26 -35.17
N ASP A 645 -18.12 -29.31 -35.93
CA ASP A 645 -18.45 -29.48 -37.35
C ASP A 645 -17.19 -29.88 -38.14
N ARG A 646 -16.06 -29.20 -37.93
CA ARG A 646 -14.76 -29.59 -38.53
C ARG A 646 -14.29 -30.99 -38.13
N ARG A 647 -14.61 -31.45 -36.92
CA ARG A 647 -14.26 -32.80 -36.45
C ARG A 647 -15.16 -33.84 -37.13
N VAL A 648 -16.46 -33.56 -37.23
CA VAL A 648 -17.44 -34.40 -37.92
C VAL A 648 -17.10 -34.51 -39.41
N ASP A 649 -16.74 -33.41 -40.07
CA ASP A 649 -16.32 -33.41 -41.48
C ASP A 649 -15.06 -34.27 -41.73
N ARG A 650 -14.14 -34.32 -40.75
CA ARG A 650 -12.86 -35.04 -40.88
C ARG A 650 -12.97 -36.52 -40.53
N ASP A 651 -13.63 -36.83 -39.42
CA ASP A 651 -13.60 -38.16 -38.79
C ASP A 651 -14.94 -38.91 -38.90
N GLY A 652 -15.96 -38.29 -39.50
CA GLY A 652 -17.36 -38.74 -39.40
C GLY A 652 -17.94 -38.47 -38.01
N ASP A 653 -19.27 -38.51 -37.88
CA ASP A 653 -19.92 -38.32 -36.58
C ASP A 653 -19.90 -39.62 -35.74
N ALA A 654 -18.71 -39.98 -35.28
CA ALA A 654 -18.49 -41.18 -34.46
C ALA A 654 -19.26 -41.14 -33.13
N GLU A 655 -19.53 -39.95 -32.61
CA GLU A 655 -20.25 -39.74 -31.35
C GLU A 655 -21.75 -40.00 -31.53
N LEU A 656 -22.34 -39.49 -32.63
CA LEU A 656 -23.71 -39.83 -33.03
C LEU A 656 -23.85 -41.32 -33.39
N ALA A 657 -22.86 -41.90 -34.07
CA ALA A 657 -22.87 -43.33 -34.39
C ALA A 657 -22.87 -44.21 -33.12
N ALA A 658 -22.04 -43.87 -32.13
CA ALA A 658 -22.01 -44.57 -30.84
C ALA A 658 -23.32 -44.38 -30.05
N TYR A 659 -23.88 -43.17 -30.07
CA TYR A 659 -25.16 -42.87 -29.42
C TYR A 659 -26.32 -43.66 -30.06
N ASN A 660 -26.39 -43.69 -31.39
CA ASN A 660 -27.38 -44.47 -32.13
C ASN A 660 -27.25 -45.97 -31.85
N ALA A 661 -26.01 -46.48 -31.75
CA ALA A 661 -25.77 -47.88 -31.37
C ALA A 661 -26.28 -48.18 -29.95
N GLN A 662 -26.12 -47.25 -29.01
CA GLN A 662 -26.61 -47.39 -27.64
C GLN A 662 -28.15 -47.36 -27.57
N LEU A 663 -28.80 -46.44 -28.30
CA LEU A 663 -30.26 -46.42 -28.44
C LEU A 663 -30.80 -47.70 -29.07
N ALA A 664 -30.13 -48.24 -30.09
CA ALA A 664 -30.50 -49.51 -30.69
C ALA A 664 -30.34 -50.71 -29.74
N VAL A 665 -29.44 -50.63 -28.76
CA VAL A 665 -29.34 -51.64 -27.69
C VAL A 665 -30.48 -51.49 -26.68
N LEU A 666 -30.88 -50.27 -26.35
CA LEU A 666 -32.02 -50.01 -25.44
C LEU A 666 -33.35 -50.43 -26.07
N ALA A 667 -33.61 -50.07 -27.33
CA ALA A 667 -34.82 -50.48 -28.04
C ALA A 667 -34.98 -52.01 -28.11
N ARG A 668 -33.88 -52.75 -28.36
CA ARG A 668 -33.88 -54.21 -28.36
C ARG A 668 -34.11 -54.84 -26.98
N ARG A 669 -33.89 -54.09 -25.90
CA ARG A 669 -34.20 -54.54 -24.53
C ARG A 669 -35.66 -54.29 -24.16
N ASP A 670 -36.28 -53.27 -24.74
CA ASP A 670 -37.70 -52.97 -24.50
C ASP A 670 -38.64 -53.89 -25.32
N GLU A 671 -38.13 -54.52 -26.39
CA GLU A 671 -38.82 -55.53 -27.20
C GLU A 671 -38.74 -56.97 -26.64
N GLN A 672 -37.94 -57.20 -25.59
CA GLN A 672 -37.83 -58.47 -24.86
C GLN A 672 -38.62 -58.42 -23.56
#